data_AF-A0A962HDY0-F1
#
_entry.id   AF-A0A962HDY0-F1
#
_cell.length_a   1.000
_cell.length_b   1.000
_cell.length_c   1.000
_cell.angle_alpha   90.00
_cell.angle_beta   90.00
_cell.angle_gamma   90.00
#
_symmetry.space_group_name_H-M   'P 1'
#
loop_
_entity.id
_entity.type
_entity.pdbx_description
1 polymer ?
#
loop_
_entity_poly.entity_id
_entity_poly.type
_entity_poly.pdbx_seq_one_letter_code
_entity_poly.pdbx_strand_id
1 'polypeptide(L)'
;AEGHDELLVIEEKRSLMEEQIAKLLYNLPEGQRPRLVGKFDEVNTPLVPSEGELDAGVVSRIIGDRLLKLVEDNAIAEKLKPNACGLIASSAATNLMRLPSFCSGCPHNTSTNVPEGSIAMGGIGCHGMAVWLPERKTLTLFQMGGEGAPWIGQAPFTNTKHIFQNLGDGTYFHSGLLAIRATAAAGVNITFKILLNGAIAMTGGQPIEGSHLEGEITAPEVAHQVHSEGVNRIAGVSDEPEKHRRHYFPSGTTFHHRDELDEVQKELRKWKGTSVLIYDQTCATEKRRLRKRGKFPDPDTRIFINDSVCEGCGDCSVQSNCIAIEPIETEFGRKRRINQSSCNKDYSCPKGMCPSFVSVHGGKPRKMKKEGLAGGLDEDALFASLPQPEISDLASPVSILVTGIGGTGVVTIGALLGMASHLESKGVSCLDVVGLSQKNGPVMSHIRIGKTPEDLHSVRIASQRADLILGCDIVVAAGMESMSKVANGKTHLVINNHVAPTSSFASNPNLDLSSAGMEKAMSAAAGEANSHFLPATNLATALFGDAIASNLFLVGYAYQKGFIPLKLESIMTAIEMNGIAVEMNKRTFSWGRLAAENLSKVEEAAKPQMIDADRKLPMTLEELVAHRMTHLTNYQNAALANRYKQLVDTVRNVEKEVVGSEQLTMAVARYYAKLLSYKDEYEVARLYTNGDFLKKLETQFEGDYKLEFHLAPPLLSERDPVTGRYKKKKFGGWFFSAFKLLASLKGLRGTALDVFGYFPHRKMERQLIADYEKTIGMLLEDLSKENHAVAVEIASLPEIIRGYDVVKDRFIKEAKDKEAKLMEQFKNPPPPTQQDKTGVQYANAS
;
A
#
# COMPACT_ATOMS: atom_id res chain seq x y z
N ALA A 1 5.81 10.32 -53.06
CA ALA A 1 5.53 8.96 -53.56
C ALA A 1 6.33 8.71 -54.82
N GLU A 2 6.21 9.58 -55.83
CA GLU A 2 7.05 9.52 -57.03
C GLU A 2 8.55 9.47 -56.67
N GLY A 3 9.29 8.53 -57.29
CA GLY A 3 10.72 8.32 -57.07
C GLY A 3 11.10 7.48 -55.84
N HIS A 4 10.13 6.92 -55.12
CA HIS A 4 10.40 6.04 -53.96
C HIS A 4 9.82 4.64 -54.18
N ASP A 5 10.55 3.61 -53.77
CA ASP A 5 10.10 2.21 -53.86
C ASP A 5 9.05 1.86 -52.81
N GLU A 6 9.07 2.56 -51.68
CA GLU A 6 8.25 2.26 -50.51
C GLU A 6 7.84 3.52 -49.73
N LEU A 7 6.62 3.49 -49.20
CA LEU A 7 6.08 4.45 -48.25
C LEU A 7 5.65 3.71 -46.99
N LEU A 8 6.30 4.00 -45.86
CA LEU A 8 5.94 3.51 -44.53
C LEU A 8 5.11 4.56 -43.80
N VAL A 9 3.89 4.18 -43.38
CA VAL A 9 2.98 5.02 -42.61
C VAL A 9 3.05 4.60 -41.14
N ILE A 10 3.46 5.53 -40.28
CA ILE A 10 3.48 5.34 -38.82
C ILE A 10 2.35 6.20 -38.24
N GLU A 11 1.26 5.57 -37.84
CA GLU A 11 0.15 6.23 -37.16
C GLU A 11 -0.31 5.44 -35.93
N GLU A 12 -0.79 6.13 -34.91
CA GLU A 12 -1.21 5.53 -33.64
C GLU A 12 -2.70 5.15 -33.67
N LYS A 13 -3.06 4.01 -33.03
CA LYS A 13 -4.41 3.40 -33.06
C LYS A 13 -4.84 3.00 -34.47
N ARG A 14 -6.12 3.16 -34.85
CA ARG A 14 -6.61 2.71 -36.17
C ARG A 14 -5.98 3.51 -37.31
N SER A 15 -5.88 2.88 -38.48
CA SER A 15 -5.50 3.55 -39.73
C SER A 15 -6.50 4.66 -40.08
N LEU A 16 -5.98 5.83 -40.43
CA LEU A 16 -6.75 6.94 -40.98
C LEU A 16 -6.01 7.54 -42.19
N MET A 17 -4.70 7.78 -42.06
CA MET A 17 -3.89 8.34 -43.13
C MET A 17 -3.47 7.27 -44.14
N GLU A 18 -3.14 6.06 -43.68
CA GLU A 18 -2.78 4.94 -44.55
C GLU A 18 -3.90 4.62 -45.55
N GLU A 19 -5.15 4.55 -45.09
CA GLU A 19 -6.31 4.30 -45.95
C GLU A 19 -6.54 5.41 -46.99
N GLN A 20 -6.32 6.67 -46.60
CA GLN A 20 -6.42 7.80 -47.51
C GLN A 20 -5.30 7.79 -48.56
N ILE A 21 -4.07 7.49 -48.14
CA ILE A 21 -2.92 7.36 -49.04
C ILE A 21 -3.15 6.21 -50.01
N ALA A 22 -3.58 5.03 -49.53
CA ALA A 22 -3.91 3.88 -50.37
C ALA A 22 -4.90 4.26 -51.47
N LYS A 23 -5.96 5.00 -51.11
CA LYS A 23 -6.97 5.49 -52.05
C LYS A 23 -6.40 6.44 -53.10
N LEU A 24 -5.47 7.31 -52.73
CA LEU A 24 -4.80 8.23 -53.66
C LEU A 24 -3.83 7.50 -54.60
N LEU A 25 -3.13 6.48 -54.11
CA LEU A 25 -2.16 5.72 -54.90
C LEU A 25 -2.81 4.71 -55.84
N TYR A 26 -4.02 4.22 -55.53
CA TYR A 26 -4.69 3.13 -56.25
C TYR A 26 -4.82 3.38 -57.76
N ASN A 27 -5.14 4.61 -58.17
CA ASN A 27 -5.36 4.98 -59.57
C ASN A 27 -4.08 5.44 -60.31
N LEU A 28 -2.92 5.45 -59.66
CA LEU A 28 -1.66 5.82 -60.33
C LEU A 28 -1.22 4.73 -61.33
N PRO A 29 -0.39 5.05 -62.34
CA PRO A 29 0.26 4.04 -63.18
C PRO A 29 1.12 3.07 -62.36
N GLU A 30 1.24 1.81 -62.79
CA GLU A 30 1.93 0.73 -62.05
C GLU A 30 3.37 1.09 -61.65
N GLY A 31 4.14 1.72 -62.54
CA GLY A 31 5.52 2.16 -62.25
C GLY A 31 5.65 3.40 -61.37
N GLN A 32 4.54 4.01 -60.94
CA GLN A 32 4.50 5.19 -60.07
C GLN A 32 3.88 4.90 -58.69
N ARG A 33 3.44 3.65 -58.46
CA ARG A 33 2.89 3.21 -57.18
C ARG A 33 4.02 2.69 -56.29
N PRO A 34 4.39 3.39 -55.19
CA PRO A 34 5.27 2.80 -54.20
C PRO A 34 4.55 1.66 -53.48
N ARG A 35 5.32 0.75 -52.89
CA ARG A 35 4.79 -0.18 -51.89
C ARG A 35 4.30 0.62 -50.68
N LEU A 36 3.06 0.42 -50.27
CA LEU A 36 2.51 1.05 -49.06
C LEU A 36 2.52 0.04 -47.92
N VAL A 37 3.16 0.39 -46.82
CA VAL A 37 3.16 -0.40 -45.57
C VAL A 37 2.82 0.50 -44.39
N GLY A 38 2.25 -0.07 -43.34
CA GLY A 38 1.85 0.67 -42.14
C GLY A 38 1.32 -0.26 -41.08
N LYS A 39 -0.01 -0.35 -40.92
CA LYS A 39 -0.64 -1.35 -40.02
C LYS A 39 -0.28 -2.77 -40.39
N PHE A 40 -0.13 -3.01 -41.68
CA PHE A 40 0.31 -4.28 -42.22
C PHE A 40 1.54 -4.08 -43.11
N ASP A 41 2.35 -5.12 -43.21
CA ASP A 41 3.46 -5.19 -44.16
C ASP A 41 3.02 -5.66 -45.55
N GLU A 42 3.98 -5.84 -46.46
CA GLU A 42 3.74 -6.25 -47.85
C GLU A 42 3.08 -7.62 -48.03
N VAL A 43 3.10 -8.47 -46.99
CA VAL A 43 2.47 -9.80 -47.00
C VAL A 43 1.27 -9.87 -46.04
N ASN A 44 0.74 -8.70 -45.65
CA ASN A 44 -0.43 -8.55 -44.80
C ASN A 44 -0.23 -9.07 -43.36
N THR A 45 1.00 -9.05 -42.86
CA THR A 45 1.33 -9.31 -41.45
C THR A 45 1.23 -8.01 -40.65
N PRO A 46 0.63 -8.00 -39.44
CA PRO A 46 0.62 -6.82 -38.58
C PRO A 46 2.03 -6.25 -38.34
N LEU A 47 2.21 -4.96 -38.60
CA LEU A 47 3.49 -4.25 -38.51
C LEU A 47 3.42 -3.12 -37.47
N VAL A 48 2.65 -2.05 -37.75
CA VAL A 48 2.36 -0.99 -36.78
C VAL A 48 1.10 -1.36 -35.99
N PRO A 49 1.14 -1.48 -34.66
CA PRO A 49 -0.03 -1.83 -33.85
C PRO A 49 -1.22 -0.88 -34.05
N SER A 50 -2.43 -1.44 -34.11
CA SER A 50 -3.70 -0.67 -34.17
C SER A 50 -4.32 -0.42 -32.78
N GLU A 51 -3.73 -1.02 -31.75
CA GLU A 51 -4.17 -0.96 -30.37
C GLU A 51 -2.96 -0.77 -29.44
N GLY A 52 -3.21 -0.36 -28.20
CA GLY A 52 -2.16 -0.03 -27.26
C GLY A 52 -1.45 1.29 -27.59
N GLU A 53 -0.22 1.42 -27.11
CA GLU A 53 0.65 2.58 -27.29
C GLU A 53 1.70 2.31 -28.37
N LEU A 54 1.95 3.32 -29.21
CA LEU A 54 3.01 3.27 -30.23
C LEU A 54 4.29 3.93 -29.71
N ASP A 55 5.14 3.17 -29.02
CA ASP A 55 6.37 3.70 -28.42
C ASP A 55 7.55 3.82 -29.40
N ALA A 56 8.54 4.65 -29.04
CA ALA A 56 9.73 4.89 -29.85
C ALA A 56 10.56 3.62 -30.11
N GLY A 57 10.53 2.65 -29.20
CA GLY A 57 11.18 1.35 -29.36
C GLY A 57 10.53 0.52 -30.46
N VAL A 58 9.19 0.44 -30.47
CA VAL A 58 8.41 -0.21 -31.54
C VAL A 58 8.70 0.45 -32.88
N VAL A 59 8.60 1.77 -32.96
CA VAL A 59 8.86 2.53 -34.19
C VAL A 59 10.31 2.33 -34.66
N SER A 60 11.29 2.39 -33.76
CA SER A 60 12.70 2.19 -34.11
C SER A 60 12.99 0.79 -34.65
N ARG A 61 12.33 -0.25 -34.11
CA ARG A 61 12.43 -1.62 -34.64
C ARG A 61 11.82 -1.73 -36.02
N ILE A 62 10.60 -1.22 -36.20
CA ILE A 62 9.93 -1.21 -37.50
C ILE A 62 10.83 -0.54 -38.53
N ILE A 63 11.26 0.70 -38.28
CA ILE A 63 12.14 1.44 -39.22
C ILE A 63 13.46 0.69 -39.45
N GLY A 64 14.10 0.21 -38.38
CA GLY A 64 15.38 -0.48 -38.46
C GLY A 64 15.32 -1.78 -39.27
N ASP A 65 14.31 -2.62 -39.04
CA ASP A 65 14.09 -3.86 -39.77
C ASP A 65 13.81 -3.59 -41.26
N ARG A 66 13.09 -2.50 -41.57
CA ARG A 66 12.90 -2.06 -42.97
C ARG A 66 14.20 -1.60 -43.61
N LEU A 67 15.00 -0.80 -42.90
CA LEU A 67 16.30 -0.35 -43.40
C LEU A 67 17.25 -1.52 -43.65
N LEU A 68 17.29 -2.52 -42.77
CA LEU A 68 18.13 -3.71 -42.93
C LEU A 68 17.73 -4.59 -44.12
N LYS A 69 16.48 -4.49 -44.62
CA LYS A 69 16.10 -5.11 -45.90
C LYS A 69 16.71 -4.42 -47.11
N LEU A 70 17.14 -3.16 -46.97
CA LEU A 70 17.68 -2.33 -48.04
C LEU A 70 19.21 -2.22 -47.98
N VAL A 71 19.80 -2.22 -46.79
CA VAL A 71 21.24 -2.04 -46.56
C VAL A 71 21.78 -3.02 -45.52
N GLU A 72 22.96 -3.58 -45.77
CA GLU A 72 23.71 -4.31 -44.75
C GLU A 72 24.44 -3.33 -43.84
N ASP A 73 23.87 -3.05 -42.66
CA ASP A 73 24.47 -2.16 -41.66
C ASP A 73 24.54 -2.86 -40.29
N ASN A 74 25.77 -3.26 -39.92
CA ASN A 74 26.04 -3.90 -38.64
C ASN A 74 25.73 -3.01 -37.43
N ALA A 75 25.86 -1.70 -37.55
CA ALA A 75 25.57 -0.77 -36.45
C ALA A 75 24.06 -0.66 -36.19
N ILE A 76 23.23 -0.68 -37.25
CA ILE A 76 21.78 -0.77 -37.12
C ILE A 76 21.39 -2.12 -36.53
N ALA A 77 21.93 -3.21 -37.07
CA ALA A 77 21.65 -4.57 -36.58
C ALA A 77 22.00 -4.73 -35.10
N GLU A 78 23.13 -4.21 -34.63
CA GLU A 78 23.49 -4.25 -33.22
C GLU A 78 22.56 -3.40 -32.33
N LYS A 79 22.13 -2.22 -32.80
CA LYS A 79 21.17 -1.38 -32.07
C LYS A 79 19.78 -2.00 -31.94
N LEU A 80 19.42 -2.89 -32.86
CA LEU A 80 18.12 -3.59 -32.89
C LEU A 80 18.10 -4.88 -32.06
N LYS A 81 19.26 -5.44 -31.68
CA LYS A 81 19.33 -6.65 -30.87
C LYS A 81 18.57 -6.45 -29.54
N PRO A 82 17.54 -7.26 -29.26
CA PRO A 82 16.81 -7.16 -28.00
C PRO A 82 17.67 -7.69 -26.86
N ASN A 83 18.15 -6.80 -25.99
CA ASN A 83 18.80 -7.22 -24.75
C ASN A 83 17.72 -7.62 -23.72
N ALA A 84 17.49 -8.92 -23.54
CA ALA A 84 16.43 -9.49 -22.70
C ALA A 84 16.58 -9.27 -21.18
N CYS A 85 17.65 -8.60 -20.74
CA CYS A 85 18.04 -8.52 -19.32
C CYS A 85 16.96 -7.87 -18.42
N GLY A 86 16.30 -6.79 -18.89
CA GLY A 86 15.25 -6.11 -18.11
C GLY A 86 13.93 -6.89 -18.00
N LEU A 87 13.59 -7.72 -18.99
CA LEU A 87 12.40 -8.59 -18.95
C LEU A 87 12.61 -9.78 -18.01
N ILE A 88 13.80 -10.37 -18.01
CA ILE A 88 14.13 -11.49 -17.11
C ILE A 88 14.21 -11.00 -15.66
N ALA A 89 14.86 -9.86 -15.40
CA ALA A 89 14.95 -9.29 -14.07
C ALA A 89 13.58 -8.89 -13.50
N SER A 90 12.69 -8.29 -14.30
CA SER A 90 11.33 -7.94 -13.86
C SER A 90 10.46 -9.16 -13.55
N SER A 91 10.61 -10.26 -14.30
CA SER A 91 9.91 -11.52 -14.00
C SER A 91 10.38 -12.17 -12.69
N ALA A 92 11.64 -11.94 -12.29
CA ALA A 92 12.20 -12.42 -11.03
C ALA A 92 11.95 -11.46 -9.84
N ALA A 93 11.55 -10.21 -10.10
CA ALA A 93 11.55 -9.11 -9.13
C ALA A 93 10.32 -9.02 -8.20
N THR A 94 9.64 -10.14 -7.89
CA THR A 94 8.65 -10.36 -6.81
C THR A 94 7.15 -10.37 -7.16
N ASN A 95 6.38 -11.13 -6.36
CA ASN A 95 4.91 -11.17 -6.33
C ASN A 95 4.26 -9.89 -5.77
N LEU A 96 5.05 -8.89 -5.37
CA LEU A 96 4.55 -7.68 -4.70
C LEU A 96 4.34 -6.57 -5.73
N MET A 97 3.08 -6.32 -6.09
CA MET A 97 2.71 -5.22 -6.98
C MET A 97 1.97 -4.12 -6.23
N ARG A 98 2.22 -2.86 -6.62
CA ARG A 98 1.51 -1.69 -6.08
C ARG A 98 0.27 -1.40 -6.92
N LEU A 99 -0.86 -2.02 -6.55
CA LEU A 99 -2.16 -1.77 -7.18
C LEU A 99 -2.76 -0.42 -6.74
N PRO A 100 -3.57 0.24 -7.58
CA PRO A 100 -4.34 1.42 -7.18
C PRO A 100 -5.16 1.13 -5.92
N SER A 101 -5.13 2.05 -4.95
CA SER A 101 -5.84 1.88 -3.69
C SER A 101 -6.46 3.16 -3.19
N PHE A 102 -7.49 3.01 -2.34
CA PHE A 102 -8.07 4.12 -1.63
C PHE A 102 -7.07 4.78 -0.67
N CYS A 103 -7.19 6.11 -0.50
CA CYS A 103 -6.40 6.84 0.49
C CYS A 103 -6.71 6.38 1.93
N SER A 104 -5.77 6.62 2.85
CA SER A 104 -6.03 6.48 4.30
C SER A 104 -7.32 7.21 4.70
N GLY A 105 -8.26 6.53 5.35
CA GLY A 105 -9.53 7.13 5.76
C GLY A 105 -10.43 7.61 4.61
N CYS A 106 -10.25 7.08 3.40
CA CYS A 106 -11.13 7.38 2.27
C CYS A 106 -12.56 6.90 2.54
N PRO A 107 -13.60 7.71 2.26
CA PRO A 107 -15.00 7.28 2.35
C PRO A 107 -15.34 6.03 1.52
N HIS A 108 -14.64 5.84 0.39
CA HIS A 108 -14.83 4.70 -0.50
C HIS A 108 -14.44 3.35 0.11
N ASN A 109 -13.63 3.32 1.18
CA ASN A 109 -13.36 2.09 1.93
C ASN A 109 -14.64 1.47 2.50
N THR A 110 -15.60 2.30 2.88
CA THR A 110 -16.91 1.88 3.38
C THR A 110 -17.94 1.90 2.25
N SER A 111 -18.02 3.00 1.49
CA SER A 111 -19.11 3.22 0.55
C SER A 111 -19.11 2.30 -0.66
N THR A 112 -18.01 1.62 -1.00
CA THR A 112 -17.98 0.65 -2.10
C THR A 112 -18.41 -0.76 -1.69
N ASN A 113 -18.59 -1.04 -0.39
CA ASN A 113 -19.11 -2.32 0.08
C ASN A 113 -20.56 -2.55 -0.36
N VAL A 114 -20.89 -3.79 -0.68
CA VAL A 114 -22.25 -4.24 -0.95
C VAL A 114 -22.65 -5.38 -0.03
N PRO A 115 -23.95 -5.56 0.27
CA PRO A 115 -24.41 -6.66 1.11
C PRO A 115 -24.06 -8.02 0.54
N GLU A 116 -23.94 -9.01 1.42
CA GLU A 116 -23.68 -10.39 1.01
C GLU A 116 -24.69 -10.89 -0.05
N GLY A 117 -24.19 -11.63 -1.03
CA GLY A 117 -24.96 -12.08 -2.20
C GLY A 117 -25.35 -10.99 -3.20
N SER A 118 -24.84 -9.77 -3.06
CA SER A 118 -25.02 -8.68 -4.03
C SER A 118 -23.76 -8.45 -4.85
N ILE A 119 -23.92 -7.78 -5.99
CA ILE A 119 -22.83 -7.34 -6.87
C ILE A 119 -22.96 -5.84 -7.13
N ALA A 120 -21.84 -5.21 -7.46
CA ALA A 120 -21.79 -3.84 -7.94
C ALA A 120 -21.19 -3.75 -9.34
N MET A 121 -21.50 -2.66 -10.02
CA MET A 121 -20.78 -2.15 -11.19
C MET A 121 -20.08 -0.84 -10.79
N GLY A 122 -18.95 -0.54 -11.45
CA GLY A 122 -18.17 0.68 -11.24
C GLY A 122 -18.31 1.66 -12.39
N GLY A 123 -17.83 2.88 -12.18
CA GLY A 123 -17.69 3.92 -13.19
C GLY A 123 -16.30 4.53 -13.16
N ILE A 124 -16.04 5.50 -14.04
CA ILE A 124 -14.77 6.24 -14.02
C ILE A 124 -14.71 7.11 -12.76
N GLY A 125 -13.71 6.87 -11.92
CA GLY A 125 -13.48 7.62 -10.69
C GLY A 125 -12.76 6.77 -9.63
N CYS A 126 -12.44 7.37 -8.48
CA CYS A 126 -11.76 6.65 -7.39
C CYS A 126 -12.50 5.37 -6.98
N HIS A 127 -13.84 5.42 -6.92
CA HIS A 127 -14.69 4.27 -6.60
C HIS A 127 -14.56 3.09 -7.59
N GLY A 128 -14.13 3.35 -8.83
CA GLY A 128 -13.78 2.31 -9.80
C GLY A 128 -12.63 1.41 -9.34
N MET A 129 -11.80 1.87 -8.39
CA MET A 129 -10.76 1.03 -7.78
C MET A 129 -11.31 -0.23 -7.10
N ALA A 130 -12.61 -0.24 -6.75
CA ALA A 130 -13.28 -1.41 -6.21
C ALA A 130 -13.27 -2.64 -7.13
N VAL A 131 -13.03 -2.46 -8.44
CA VAL A 131 -12.91 -3.58 -9.40
C VAL A 131 -11.67 -4.44 -9.14
N TRP A 132 -10.57 -3.83 -8.69
CA TRP A 132 -9.34 -4.56 -8.33
C TRP A 132 -9.35 -5.07 -6.88
N LEU A 133 -10.47 -4.95 -6.18
CA LEU A 133 -10.66 -5.40 -4.81
C LEU A 133 -11.72 -6.52 -4.79
N PRO A 134 -11.33 -7.80 -4.90
CA PRO A 134 -12.26 -8.92 -5.05
C PRO A 134 -13.35 -8.96 -3.97
N GLU A 135 -13.02 -8.54 -2.74
CA GLU A 135 -13.96 -8.49 -1.62
C GLU A 135 -15.09 -7.47 -1.79
N ARG A 136 -14.95 -6.49 -2.71
CA ARG A 136 -15.97 -5.48 -3.01
C ARG A 136 -17.02 -5.96 -4.01
N LYS A 137 -16.80 -7.09 -4.68
CA LYS A 137 -17.73 -7.67 -5.67
C LYS A 137 -18.19 -6.67 -6.74
N THR A 138 -17.29 -5.78 -7.17
CA THR A 138 -17.53 -4.85 -8.27
C THR A 138 -16.99 -5.45 -9.55
N LEU A 139 -17.89 -5.78 -10.49
CA LEU A 139 -17.53 -6.69 -11.60
C LEU A 139 -16.75 -6.02 -12.74
N THR A 140 -17.05 -4.75 -13.05
CA THR A 140 -16.45 -4.06 -14.19
C THR A 140 -16.57 -2.54 -14.07
N LEU A 141 -15.91 -1.81 -14.97
CA LEU A 141 -15.97 -0.36 -15.12
C LEU A 141 -16.68 0.00 -16.43
N PHE A 142 -17.47 1.07 -16.39
CA PHE A 142 -18.10 1.66 -17.57
C PHE A 142 -17.60 3.09 -17.81
N GLN A 143 -17.67 3.52 -19.06
CA GLN A 143 -17.42 4.90 -19.46
C GLN A 143 -18.43 5.86 -18.82
N MET A 144 -18.04 7.13 -18.66
CA MET A 144 -18.88 8.17 -18.07
C MET A 144 -20.21 8.34 -18.82
N GLY A 145 -21.32 8.17 -18.11
CA GLY A 145 -22.69 8.20 -18.64
C GLY A 145 -23.24 6.83 -19.04
N GLY A 146 -22.40 5.79 -19.08
CA GLY A 146 -22.80 4.41 -19.31
C GLY A 146 -23.07 3.62 -18.03
N GLU A 147 -22.76 4.17 -16.86
CA GLU A 147 -22.90 3.49 -15.57
C GLU A 147 -24.33 3.00 -15.31
N GLY A 148 -24.50 1.70 -15.08
CA GLY A 148 -25.78 1.07 -14.74
C GLY A 148 -26.70 0.80 -15.94
N ALA A 149 -26.55 1.51 -17.05
CA ALA A 149 -27.38 1.32 -18.25
C ALA A 149 -27.31 -0.10 -18.86
N PRO A 150 -26.16 -0.80 -18.89
CA PRO A 150 -26.08 -2.20 -19.36
C PRO A 150 -27.02 -3.16 -18.62
N TRP A 151 -27.40 -2.84 -17.38
CA TRP A 151 -28.36 -3.64 -16.61
C TRP A 151 -29.74 -3.72 -17.28
N ILE A 152 -30.13 -2.70 -18.04
CA ILE A 152 -31.39 -2.69 -18.79
C ILE A 152 -31.47 -3.91 -19.71
N GLY A 153 -30.38 -4.21 -20.43
CA GLY A 153 -30.29 -5.36 -21.31
C GLY A 153 -30.03 -6.68 -20.58
N GLN A 154 -29.36 -6.66 -19.43
CA GLN A 154 -28.97 -7.88 -18.70
C GLN A 154 -30.07 -8.42 -17.78
N ALA A 155 -30.85 -7.55 -17.13
CA ALA A 155 -31.82 -7.90 -16.10
C ALA A 155 -32.82 -9.01 -16.51
N PRO A 156 -33.31 -9.07 -17.77
CA PRO A 156 -34.23 -10.14 -18.20
C PRO A 156 -33.58 -11.52 -18.32
N PHE A 157 -32.25 -11.60 -18.45
CA PHE A 157 -31.52 -12.84 -18.79
C PHE A 157 -30.71 -13.40 -17.62
N THR A 158 -30.99 -12.97 -16.39
CA THR A 158 -30.27 -13.41 -15.19
C THR A 158 -31.19 -13.70 -14.00
N ASN A 159 -30.74 -14.58 -13.12
CA ASN A 159 -31.41 -14.85 -11.84
C ASN A 159 -31.13 -13.75 -10.80
N THR A 160 -30.11 -12.93 -11.00
CA THR A 160 -29.79 -11.78 -10.14
C THR A 160 -30.92 -10.75 -10.21
N LYS A 161 -31.61 -10.50 -9.09
CA LYS A 161 -32.82 -9.66 -9.08
C LYS A 161 -32.55 -8.16 -8.94
N HIS A 162 -31.34 -7.78 -8.54
CA HIS A 162 -30.95 -6.41 -8.21
C HIS A 162 -29.43 -6.29 -8.24
N ILE A 163 -28.92 -5.13 -8.66
CA ILE A 163 -27.49 -4.77 -8.60
C ILE A 163 -27.31 -3.37 -8.00
N PHE A 164 -26.09 -3.10 -7.52
CA PHE A 164 -25.66 -1.74 -7.15
C PHE A 164 -24.81 -1.13 -8.28
N GLN A 165 -24.92 0.18 -8.51
CA GLN A 165 -24.03 0.93 -9.39
C GLN A 165 -23.35 2.03 -8.59
N ASN A 166 -22.03 1.97 -8.44
CA ASN A 166 -21.27 3.07 -7.86
C ASN A 166 -21.13 4.19 -8.89
N LEU A 167 -21.42 5.43 -8.49
CA LEU A 167 -21.35 6.60 -9.36
C LEU A 167 -20.75 7.78 -8.58
N GLY A 168 -19.69 8.40 -9.10
CA GLY A 168 -19.12 9.61 -8.51
C GLY A 168 -19.96 10.85 -8.80
N ASP A 169 -19.89 11.87 -7.95
CA ASP A 169 -20.53 13.18 -8.14
C ASP A 169 -20.13 13.89 -9.44
N GLY A 170 -18.85 13.90 -9.79
CA GLY A 170 -18.38 14.48 -11.05
C GLY A 170 -19.00 13.81 -12.28
N THR A 171 -19.05 12.47 -12.28
CA THR A 171 -19.65 11.71 -13.39
C THR A 171 -21.17 11.84 -13.40
N TYR A 172 -21.81 11.83 -12.23
CA TYR A 172 -23.24 12.10 -12.08
C TYR A 172 -23.63 13.42 -12.77
N PHE A 173 -22.86 14.48 -12.52
CA PHE A 173 -23.08 15.80 -13.11
C PHE A 173 -22.81 15.83 -14.62
N HIS A 174 -21.70 15.22 -15.06
CA HIS A 174 -21.29 15.25 -16.46
C HIS A 174 -22.30 14.51 -17.37
N SER A 175 -22.67 13.27 -17.02
CA SER A 175 -23.52 12.44 -17.88
C SER A 175 -24.29 11.32 -17.18
N GLY A 176 -23.99 11.02 -15.91
CA GLY A 176 -24.56 9.89 -15.17
C GLY A 176 -26.06 10.00 -14.90
N LEU A 177 -26.61 11.23 -14.80
CA LEU A 177 -28.06 11.45 -14.66
C LEU A 177 -28.87 10.77 -15.77
N LEU A 178 -28.37 10.76 -17.00
CA LEU A 178 -29.05 10.14 -18.15
C LEU A 178 -29.19 8.62 -17.98
N ALA A 179 -28.22 7.97 -17.36
CA ALA A 179 -28.30 6.54 -17.07
C ALA A 179 -29.33 6.23 -15.97
N ILE A 180 -29.43 7.09 -14.95
CA ILE A 180 -30.47 6.98 -13.92
C ILE A 180 -31.86 7.13 -14.54
N ARG A 181 -32.06 8.15 -15.39
CA ARG A 181 -33.31 8.33 -16.15
C ARG A 181 -33.66 7.10 -16.97
N ALA A 182 -32.71 6.57 -17.74
CA ALA A 182 -32.93 5.42 -18.62
C ALA A 182 -33.33 4.15 -17.82
N THR A 183 -32.64 3.89 -16.71
CA THR A 183 -32.96 2.73 -15.85
C THR A 183 -34.29 2.89 -15.12
N ALA A 184 -34.63 4.10 -14.66
CA ALA A 184 -35.93 4.42 -14.06
C ALA A 184 -37.07 4.20 -15.08
N ALA A 185 -36.92 4.70 -16.31
CA ALA A 185 -37.88 4.49 -17.38
C ALA A 185 -38.03 3.01 -17.77
N ALA A 186 -36.95 2.23 -17.73
CA ALA A 186 -36.98 0.79 -18.00
C ALA A 186 -37.59 -0.04 -16.85
N GLY A 187 -37.80 0.54 -15.67
CA GLY A 187 -38.39 -0.16 -14.51
C GLY A 187 -37.51 -1.28 -13.94
N VAL A 188 -36.20 -1.28 -14.21
CA VAL A 188 -35.29 -2.32 -13.73
C VAL A 188 -34.91 -2.11 -12.26
N ASN A 189 -34.70 -3.20 -11.52
CA ASN A 189 -34.30 -3.11 -10.10
C ASN A 189 -32.80 -2.84 -10.00
N ILE A 190 -32.44 -1.61 -9.65
CA ILE A 190 -31.05 -1.17 -9.49
C ILE A 190 -30.98 -0.09 -8.41
N THR A 191 -29.89 -0.08 -7.65
CA THR A 191 -29.58 1.03 -6.72
C THR A 191 -28.35 1.78 -7.21
N PHE A 192 -28.50 3.06 -7.54
CA PHE A 192 -27.37 3.94 -7.78
C PHE A 192 -26.83 4.46 -6.44
N LYS A 193 -25.55 4.25 -6.20
CA LYS A 193 -24.81 4.77 -5.05
C LYS A 193 -24.06 6.01 -5.52
N ILE A 194 -24.67 7.18 -5.34
CA ILE A 194 -24.09 8.46 -5.71
C ILE A 194 -23.15 8.88 -4.57
N LEU A 195 -21.85 8.85 -4.85
CA LEU A 195 -20.79 9.06 -3.88
C LEU A 195 -20.36 10.53 -3.91
N LEU A 196 -21.04 11.36 -3.11
CA LEU A 196 -20.78 12.80 -3.01
C LEU A 196 -19.57 13.04 -2.13
N ASN A 197 -18.46 13.41 -2.74
CA ASN A 197 -17.20 13.66 -2.06
C ASN A 197 -16.72 15.13 -2.19
N GLY A 198 -17.40 15.92 -3.02
CA GLY A 198 -17.24 17.36 -3.17
C GLY A 198 -16.07 17.79 -4.06
N ALA A 199 -15.43 16.87 -4.77
CA ALA A 199 -14.31 17.21 -5.66
C ALA A 199 -14.06 16.16 -6.74
N ILE A 200 -13.56 16.58 -7.90
CA ILE A 200 -13.00 15.64 -8.89
C ILE A 200 -11.66 15.12 -8.34
N ALA A 201 -11.78 14.09 -7.50
CA ALA A 201 -10.71 13.67 -6.61
C ALA A 201 -9.49 13.11 -7.35
N MET A 202 -9.63 12.62 -8.58
CA MET A 202 -8.50 12.11 -9.37
C MET A 202 -7.68 13.20 -10.06
N THR A 203 -8.22 14.41 -10.24
CA THR A 203 -7.57 15.50 -11.00
C THR A 203 -6.89 16.56 -10.13
N GLY A 204 -6.75 16.30 -8.83
CA GLY A 204 -6.11 17.20 -7.87
C GLY A 204 -7.11 17.96 -7.02
N GLY A 205 -8.37 17.50 -7.00
CA GLY A 205 -9.46 18.17 -6.30
C GLY A 205 -9.97 19.38 -7.06
N GLN A 206 -10.06 19.28 -8.38
CA GLN A 206 -10.73 20.29 -9.20
C GLN A 206 -12.20 20.42 -8.77
N PRO A 207 -12.77 21.63 -8.79
CA PRO A 207 -14.21 21.79 -8.63
C PRO A 207 -14.93 21.11 -9.80
N ILE A 208 -16.20 20.78 -9.61
CA ILE A 208 -17.05 20.30 -10.70
C ILE A 208 -17.41 21.51 -11.57
N GLU A 209 -16.86 21.60 -12.79
CA GLU A 209 -17.02 22.74 -13.71
C GLU A 209 -18.49 22.96 -14.11
N GLY A 210 -18.93 24.22 -14.18
CA GLY A 210 -20.34 24.62 -14.28
C GLY A 210 -20.89 25.34 -13.03
N SER A 211 -20.12 25.35 -11.94
CA SER A 211 -20.44 25.96 -10.64
C SER A 211 -20.34 27.49 -10.56
N HIS A 212 -20.40 28.21 -11.68
CA HIS A 212 -20.39 29.68 -11.71
C HIS A 212 -21.68 30.34 -11.16
N LEU A 213 -22.64 29.54 -10.68
CA LEU A 213 -23.72 29.95 -9.78
C LEU A 213 -23.42 29.38 -8.39
N GLU A 214 -22.54 30.04 -7.63
CA GLU A 214 -22.24 29.74 -6.21
C GLU A 214 -22.05 28.24 -5.85
N GLY A 215 -21.59 27.41 -6.80
CA GLY A 215 -21.99 26.00 -6.92
C GLY A 215 -21.13 24.94 -6.23
N GLU A 216 -21.73 24.26 -5.27
CA GLU A 216 -21.39 22.89 -4.88
C GLU A 216 -22.59 22.00 -5.27
N ILE A 217 -22.37 20.83 -5.87
CA ILE A 217 -23.45 19.84 -6.01
C ILE A 217 -23.77 19.32 -4.61
N THR A 218 -24.91 19.72 -4.08
CA THR A 218 -25.30 19.36 -2.72
C THR A 218 -26.16 18.10 -2.70
N ALA A 219 -26.14 17.37 -1.58
CA ALA A 219 -27.00 16.21 -1.38
C ALA A 219 -28.51 16.52 -1.59
N PRO A 220 -29.05 17.68 -1.12
CA PRO A 220 -30.40 18.13 -1.47
C PRO A 220 -30.70 18.22 -2.96
N GLU A 221 -29.83 18.88 -3.74
CA GLU A 221 -30.05 19.08 -5.17
C GLU A 221 -30.03 17.77 -5.93
N VAL A 222 -29.08 16.88 -5.61
CA VAL A 222 -29.01 15.52 -6.17
C VAL A 222 -30.29 14.76 -5.86
N ALA A 223 -30.77 14.82 -4.62
CA ALA A 223 -32.01 14.15 -4.22
C ALA A 223 -33.21 14.67 -5.02
N HIS A 224 -33.35 15.99 -5.19
CA HIS A 224 -34.43 16.58 -5.99
C HIS A 224 -34.36 16.22 -7.48
N GLN A 225 -33.15 16.21 -8.06
CA GLN A 225 -32.95 15.84 -9.46
C GLN A 225 -33.34 14.38 -9.69
N VAL A 226 -32.79 13.42 -8.93
CA VAL A 226 -33.12 12.00 -9.12
C VAL A 226 -34.59 11.70 -8.80
N HIS A 227 -35.18 12.42 -7.85
CA HIS A 227 -36.62 12.31 -7.58
C HIS A 227 -37.44 12.74 -8.80
N SER A 228 -37.04 13.82 -9.47
CA SER A 228 -37.69 14.31 -10.69
C SER A 228 -37.54 13.35 -11.87
N GLU A 229 -36.50 12.52 -11.88
CA GLU A 229 -36.31 11.43 -12.86
C GLU A 229 -37.14 10.16 -12.55
N GLY A 230 -37.98 10.19 -11.50
CA GLY A 230 -38.87 9.09 -11.14
C GLY A 230 -38.33 8.15 -10.06
N VAL A 231 -37.23 8.52 -9.37
CA VAL A 231 -36.72 7.75 -8.24
C VAL A 231 -37.55 8.03 -6.98
N ASN A 232 -38.32 7.04 -6.54
CA ASN A 232 -39.22 7.17 -5.38
C ASN A 232 -38.58 6.79 -4.04
N ARG A 233 -37.45 6.07 -4.04
CA ARG A 233 -36.72 5.67 -2.83
C ARG A 233 -35.31 6.24 -2.82
N ILE A 234 -35.07 7.20 -1.93
CA ILE A 234 -33.79 7.91 -1.77
C ILE A 234 -33.31 7.79 -0.31
N ALA A 235 -32.09 7.28 -0.11
CA ALA A 235 -31.46 7.19 1.21
C ALA A 235 -30.20 8.06 1.27
N GLY A 236 -30.18 9.06 2.17
CA GLY A 236 -28.98 9.82 2.52
C GLY A 236 -28.18 9.10 3.61
N VAL A 237 -26.89 8.88 3.35
CA VAL A 237 -25.95 8.23 4.28
C VAL A 237 -24.75 9.15 4.48
N SER A 238 -24.39 9.42 5.74
CA SER A 238 -23.31 10.35 6.12
C SER A 238 -22.60 9.89 7.40
N ASP A 239 -21.37 10.35 7.64
CA ASP A 239 -20.71 10.25 8.97
C ASP A 239 -21.31 11.22 10.01
N GLU A 240 -22.07 12.22 9.55
CA GLU A 240 -22.73 13.25 10.35
C GLU A 240 -24.16 13.48 9.80
N PRO A 241 -25.09 12.50 9.91
CA PRO A 241 -26.42 12.60 9.30
C PRO A 241 -27.25 13.79 9.83
N GLU A 242 -26.98 14.24 11.06
CA GLU A 242 -27.59 15.41 11.70
C GLU A 242 -27.30 16.74 11.00
N LYS A 243 -26.27 16.81 10.14
CA LYS A 243 -25.98 18.01 9.34
C LYS A 243 -27.08 18.31 8.31
N HIS A 244 -27.88 17.30 7.95
CA HIS A 244 -28.93 17.41 6.94
C HIS A 244 -30.25 17.89 7.53
N ARG A 245 -30.69 19.08 7.10
CA ARG A 245 -32.03 19.58 7.40
C ARG A 245 -33.04 18.89 6.50
N ARG A 246 -33.89 18.04 7.07
CA ARG A 246 -34.84 17.18 6.34
C ARG A 246 -35.75 17.94 5.36
N HIS A 247 -36.12 19.19 5.66
CA HIS A 247 -37.01 19.98 4.80
C HIS A 247 -36.38 20.44 3.47
N TYR A 248 -35.05 20.36 3.32
CA TYR A 248 -34.36 20.66 2.05
C TYR A 248 -34.38 19.48 1.07
N PHE A 249 -34.94 18.33 1.46
CA PHE A 249 -34.95 17.12 0.65
C PHE A 249 -36.38 16.78 0.21
N PRO A 250 -36.55 16.04 -0.91
CA PRO A 250 -37.86 15.56 -1.32
C PRO A 250 -38.47 14.62 -0.27
N SER A 251 -39.81 14.62 -0.21
CA SER A 251 -40.57 13.78 0.72
C SER A 251 -40.21 12.30 0.54
N GLY A 252 -40.10 11.57 1.65
CA GLY A 252 -39.70 10.15 1.65
C GLY A 252 -38.19 9.90 1.70
N THR A 253 -37.35 10.94 1.67
CA THR A 253 -35.90 10.78 1.88
C THR A 253 -35.60 10.38 3.32
N THR A 254 -34.83 9.30 3.50
CA THR A 254 -34.40 8.80 4.82
C THR A 254 -32.93 9.14 5.09
N PHE A 255 -32.54 9.38 6.34
CA PHE A 255 -31.17 9.73 6.72
C PHE A 255 -30.61 8.71 7.71
N HIS A 256 -29.40 8.22 7.45
CA HIS A 256 -28.76 7.15 8.20
C HIS A 256 -27.29 7.47 8.46
N HIS A 257 -26.76 7.01 9.58
CA HIS A 257 -25.32 7.05 9.79
C HIS A 257 -24.64 5.99 8.93
N ARG A 258 -23.42 6.23 8.46
CA ARG A 258 -22.67 5.28 7.62
C ARG A 258 -22.45 3.89 8.24
N ASP A 259 -22.57 3.77 9.56
CA ASP A 259 -22.47 2.48 10.25
C ASP A 259 -23.68 1.57 9.97
N GLU A 260 -24.79 2.16 9.51
CA GLU A 260 -26.03 1.47 9.14
C GLU A 260 -26.07 1.13 7.64
N LEU A 261 -24.99 1.41 6.89
CA LEU A 261 -24.93 1.28 5.43
C LEU A 261 -25.34 -0.12 4.94
N ASP A 262 -24.93 -1.19 5.63
CA ASP A 262 -25.27 -2.56 5.22
C ASP A 262 -26.79 -2.83 5.32
N GLU A 263 -27.42 -2.39 6.41
CA GLU A 263 -28.87 -2.53 6.61
C GLU A 263 -29.67 -1.70 5.60
N VAL A 264 -29.25 -0.46 5.35
CA VAL A 264 -29.86 0.41 4.32
C VAL A 264 -29.74 -0.23 2.94
N GLN A 265 -28.59 -0.79 2.59
CA GLN A 265 -28.41 -1.46 1.30
C GLN A 265 -29.25 -2.75 1.19
N LYS A 266 -29.42 -3.53 2.27
CA LYS A 266 -30.32 -4.70 2.28
C LYS A 266 -31.78 -4.31 2.07
N GLU A 267 -32.21 -3.18 2.61
CA GLU A 267 -33.52 -2.59 2.35
C GLU A 267 -33.66 -2.21 0.87
N LEU A 268 -32.71 -1.42 0.34
CA LEU A 268 -32.72 -0.95 -1.06
C LEU A 268 -32.67 -2.09 -2.08
N ARG A 269 -31.95 -3.19 -1.78
CA ARG A 269 -31.90 -4.40 -2.61
C ARG A 269 -33.29 -5.03 -2.83
N LYS A 270 -34.22 -4.86 -1.89
CA LYS A 270 -35.58 -5.41 -1.96
C LYS A 270 -36.56 -4.48 -2.69
N TRP A 271 -36.16 -3.23 -2.94
CA TRP A 271 -36.99 -2.25 -3.64
C TRP A 271 -37.22 -2.66 -5.11
N LYS A 272 -38.41 -2.36 -5.63
CA LYS A 272 -38.78 -2.62 -7.03
C LYS A 272 -38.61 -1.34 -7.86
N GLY A 273 -37.90 -1.46 -8.98
CA GLY A 273 -37.47 -0.34 -9.80
C GLY A 273 -36.18 0.33 -9.30
N THR A 274 -35.86 1.48 -9.90
CA THR A 274 -34.65 2.23 -9.57
C THR A 274 -34.76 2.92 -8.22
N SER A 275 -33.70 2.81 -7.41
CA SER A 275 -33.52 3.50 -6.12
C SER A 275 -32.17 4.19 -6.06
N VAL A 276 -32.01 5.16 -5.15
CA VAL A 276 -30.77 5.93 -4.99
C VAL A 276 -30.31 5.93 -3.53
N LEU A 277 -29.02 5.69 -3.33
CA LEU A 277 -28.31 5.94 -2.09
C LEU A 277 -27.34 7.10 -2.32
N ILE A 278 -27.54 8.22 -1.63
CA ILE A 278 -26.63 9.36 -1.63
C ILE A 278 -25.66 9.17 -0.46
N TYR A 279 -24.40 8.87 -0.76
CA TYR A 279 -23.36 8.74 0.25
C TYR A 279 -22.59 10.07 0.32
N ASP A 280 -22.96 10.93 1.27
CA ASP A 280 -22.36 12.25 1.47
C ASP A 280 -21.22 12.16 2.48
N GLN A 281 -19.99 12.14 1.96
CA GLN A 281 -18.79 12.25 2.78
C GLN A 281 -17.63 12.82 1.98
N THR A 282 -17.09 13.97 2.41
CA THR A 282 -16.01 14.67 1.72
C THR A 282 -14.76 13.81 1.51
N CYS A 283 -14.12 13.95 0.34
CA CYS A 283 -12.88 13.28 -0.01
C CYS A 283 -11.80 13.45 1.08
N ALA A 284 -11.12 12.35 1.47
CA ALA A 284 -10.13 12.37 2.55
C ALA A 284 -8.91 13.27 2.24
N THR A 285 -8.47 13.32 0.98
CA THR A 285 -7.36 14.20 0.56
C THR A 285 -7.77 15.66 0.65
N GLU A 286 -9.01 15.99 0.26
CA GLU A 286 -9.55 17.34 0.37
C GLU A 286 -9.80 17.76 1.81
N LYS A 287 -10.38 16.89 2.67
CA LYS A 287 -10.47 17.12 4.12
C LYS A 287 -9.10 17.50 4.69
N ARG A 288 -8.04 16.77 4.31
CA ARG A 288 -6.66 17.09 4.75
C ARG A 288 -6.17 18.44 4.22
N ARG A 289 -6.43 18.76 2.95
CA ARG A 289 -6.05 20.05 2.32
C ARG A 289 -6.74 21.23 3.01
N LEU A 290 -8.05 21.11 3.24
CA LEU A 290 -8.86 22.15 3.88
C LEU A 290 -8.49 22.34 5.36
N ARG A 291 -8.22 21.26 6.11
CA ARG A 291 -7.70 21.33 7.49
C ARG A 291 -6.39 22.11 7.57
N LYS A 292 -5.44 21.85 6.66
CA LYS A 292 -4.17 22.62 6.57
C LYS A 292 -4.41 24.12 6.30
N ARG A 293 -5.48 24.47 5.59
CA ARG A 293 -5.88 25.85 5.28
C ARG A 293 -6.79 26.48 6.34
N GLY A 294 -7.12 25.76 7.42
CA GLY A 294 -8.07 26.23 8.44
C GLY A 294 -9.52 26.32 7.97
N LYS A 295 -9.87 25.70 6.83
CA LYS A 295 -11.22 25.75 6.23
C LYS A 295 -12.09 24.52 6.53
N PHE A 296 -11.62 23.62 7.38
CA PHE A 296 -12.34 22.40 7.75
C PHE A 296 -11.99 22.01 9.19
N PRO A 297 -12.94 21.49 9.99
CA PRO A 297 -12.66 21.05 11.35
C PRO A 297 -11.53 20.02 11.40
N ASP A 298 -10.55 20.25 12.28
CA ASP A 298 -9.50 19.28 12.55
C ASP A 298 -9.73 18.63 13.93
N PRO A 299 -10.28 17.39 14.00
CA PRO A 299 -10.55 16.74 15.27
C PRO A 299 -9.27 16.54 16.07
N ASP A 300 -9.28 16.92 17.34
CA ASP A 300 -8.12 16.81 18.23
C ASP A 300 -7.99 15.42 18.86
N THR A 301 -8.21 14.39 18.04
CA THR A 301 -8.15 12.98 18.43
C THR A 301 -7.24 12.21 17.49
N ARG A 302 -6.31 11.44 18.04
CA ARG A 302 -5.41 10.54 17.32
C ARG A 302 -5.61 9.11 17.81
N ILE A 303 -5.42 8.14 16.93
CA ILE A 303 -5.52 6.72 17.29
C ILE A 303 -4.12 6.16 17.44
N PHE A 304 -3.87 5.52 18.57
CA PHE A 304 -2.65 4.78 18.89
C PHE A 304 -2.96 3.29 19.00
N ILE A 305 -2.00 2.45 18.61
CA ILE A 305 -2.04 1.00 18.82
C ILE A 305 -0.89 0.64 19.75
N ASN A 306 -1.21 0.08 20.92
CA ASN A 306 -0.21 -0.55 21.77
C ASN A 306 0.23 -1.87 21.12
N ASP A 307 1.40 -1.88 20.48
CA ASP A 307 1.94 -3.04 19.75
C ASP A 307 2.17 -4.25 20.67
N SER A 308 2.47 -4.01 21.95
CA SER A 308 2.61 -5.08 22.95
C SER A 308 1.29 -5.82 23.17
N VAL A 309 0.15 -5.13 23.07
CA VAL A 309 -1.20 -5.73 23.16
C VAL A 309 -1.68 -6.23 21.79
N CYS A 310 -1.30 -5.60 20.69
CA CYS A 310 -1.67 -6.03 19.35
C CYS A 310 -1.29 -7.51 19.07
N GLU A 311 -2.17 -8.25 18.40
CA GLU A 311 -1.88 -9.64 17.98
C GLU A 311 -1.52 -9.75 16.49
N GLY A 312 -1.48 -8.63 15.76
CA GLY A 312 -1.15 -8.64 14.33
C GLY A 312 -2.20 -9.34 13.45
N CYS A 313 -3.45 -9.50 13.92
CA CYS A 313 -4.51 -10.26 13.26
C CYS A 313 -5.11 -9.59 12.01
N GLY A 314 -4.89 -8.29 11.82
CA GLY A 314 -5.38 -7.55 10.65
C GLY A 314 -6.86 -7.19 10.67
N ASP A 315 -7.65 -7.50 11.70
CA ASP A 315 -9.09 -7.15 11.72
C ASP A 315 -9.32 -5.64 11.62
N CYS A 316 -8.40 -4.82 12.15
CA CYS A 316 -8.45 -3.37 11.94
C CYS A 316 -8.33 -2.94 10.46
N SER A 317 -7.56 -3.69 9.65
CA SER A 317 -7.46 -3.50 8.21
C SER A 317 -8.71 -4.03 7.50
N VAL A 318 -9.30 -5.15 7.95
CA VAL A 318 -10.59 -5.64 7.42
C VAL A 318 -11.70 -4.60 7.63
N GLN A 319 -11.77 -3.97 8.81
CA GLN A 319 -12.81 -2.98 9.11
C GLN A 319 -12.64 -1.63 8.42
N SER A 320 -11.41 -1.24 8.06
CA SER A 320 -11.13 0.12 7.58
C SER A 320 -10.52 0.20 6.19
N ASN A 321 -9.95 -0.90 5.69
CA ASN A 321 -9.11 -0.96 4.49
C ASN A 321 -8.07 0.18 4.45
N CYS A 322 -7.58 0.58 5.63
CA CYS A 322 -6.78 1.78 5.79
C CYS A 322 -5.29 1.45 5.77
N ILE A 323 -4.61 1.98 4.77
CA ILE A 323 -3.16 1.88 4.58
C ILE A 323 -2.33 2.68 5.61
N ALA A 324 -2.95 3.53 6.44
CA ALA A 324 -2.26 4.16 7.57
C ALA A 324 -1.96 3.15 8.69
N ILE A 325 -2.49 1.93 8.59
CA ILE A 325 -2.16 0.81 9.47
C ILE A 325 -0.96 0.08 8.88
N GLU A 326 0.21 0.29 9.47
CA GLU A 326 1.46 -0.28 9.00
C GLU A 326 1.86 -1.52 9.84
N PRO A 327 2.60 -2.47 9.26
CA PRO A 327 3.28 -3.49 10.04
C PRO A 327 4.41 -2.86 10.87
N ILE A 328 4.70 -3.49 12.00
CA ILE A 328 5.94 -3.26 12.75
C ILE A 328 6.44 -4.62 13.23
N GLU A 329 7.70 -4.94 12.95
CA GLU A 329 8.32 -6.16 13.45
C GLU A 329 8.76 -5.97 14.91
N THR A 330 8.44 -6.96 15.74
CA THR A 330 8.79 -6.98 17.16
C THR A 330 9.33 -8.34 17.56
N GLU A 331 9.89 -8.42 18.75
CA GLU A 331 10.37 -9.65 19.38
C GLU A 331 9.25 -10.68 19.54
N PHE A 332 7.98 -10.29 19.46
CA PHE A 332 6.79 -11.15 19.53
C PHE A 332 6.12 -11.36 18.16
N GLY A 333 6.86 -11.09 17.08
CA GLY A 333 6.40 -11.17 15.69
C GLY A 333 5.64 -9.92 15.23
N ARG A 334 5.28 -9.87 13.96
CA ARG A 334 4.63 -8.72 13.31
C ARG A 334 3.40 -8.19 14.05
N LYS A 335 3.43 -6.90 14.39
CA LYS A 335 2.31 -6.14 15.00
C LYS A 335 1.84 -5.04 14.05
N ARG A 336 0.99 -4.14 14.55
CA ARG A 336 0.41 -3.02 13.80
C ARG A 336 0.69 -1.71 14.51
N ARG A 337 0.93 -0.66 13.74
CA ARG A 337 1.02 0.72 14.22
C ARG A 337 0.20 1.64 13.33
N ILE A 338 -0.17 2.81 13.84
CA ILE A 338 -0.78 3.87 13.04
C ILE A 338 0.30 4.87 12.62
N ASN A 339 0.45 5.08 11.33
CA ASN A 339 1.23 6.19 10.80
C ASN A 339 0.46 7.50 11.02
N GLN A 340 0.93 8.31 11.97
CA GLN A 340 0.27 9.55 12.38
C GLN A 340 0.31 10.64 11.28
N SER A 341 1.30 10.58 10.40
CA SER A 341 1.50 11.53 9.30
C SER A 341 0.58 11.24 8.10
N SER A 342 0.19 9.97 7.89
CA SER A 342 -0.72 9.57 6.81
C SER A 342 -2.18 9.44 7.25
N CYS A 343 -2.47 9.31 8.55
CA CYS A 343 -3.82 9.17 9.08
C CYS A 343 -4.70 10.42 8.81
N ASN A 344 -5.85 10.20 8.15
CA ASN A 344 -6.84 11.25 7.85
C ASN A 344 -7.99 11.35 8.86
N LYS A 345 -7.88 10.69 10.03
CA LYS A 345 -8.82 10.81 11.16
C LYS A 345 -10.26 10.33 10.82
N ASP A 346 -10.37 9.20 10.12
CA ASP A 346 -11.66 8.55 9.80
C ASP A 346 -12.20 7.65 10.92
N TYR A 347 -11.32 7.17 11.80
CA TYR A 347 -11.65 6.36 12.98
C TYR A 347 -12.45 5.07 12.72
N SER A 348 -12.40 4.48 11.52
CA SER A 348 -12.97 3.14 11.29
C SER A 348 -12.08 2.01 11.83
N CYS A 349 -10.76 2.19 11.93
CA CYS A 349 -9.85 1.15 12.41
C CYS A 349 -10.10 0.64 13.84
N PRO A 350 -10.54 1.46 14.82
CA PRO A 350 -10.88 0.99 16.17
C PRO A 350 -12.14 0.13 16.21
N LYS A 351 -12.93 0.04 15.12
CA LYS A 351 -14.04 -0.93 15.03
C LYS A 351 -13.56 -2.38 15.04
N GLY A 352 -12.27 -2.61 14.77
CA GLY A 352 -11.68 -3.94 14.90
C GLY A 352 -11.74 -4.47 16.33
N MET A 353 -11.92 -5.78 16.47
CA MET A 353 -11.96 -6.52 17.74
C MET A 353 -10.54 -6.63 18.31
N CYS A 354 -10.04 -5.52 18.83
CA CYS A 354 -8.71 -5.44 19.42
C CYS A 354 -8.70 -4.45 20.60
N PRO A 355 -8.26 -4.86 21.80
CA PRO A 355 -8.13 -4.00 22.96
C PRO A 355 -6.88 -3.10 22.92
N SER A 356 -6.06 -3.17 21.87
CA SER A 356 -4.82 -2.38 21.72
C SER A 356 -5.06 -0.91 21.35
N PHE A 357 -6.29 -0.54 20.99
CA PHE A 357 -6.63 0.77 20.48
C PHE A 357 -6.85 1.79 21.60
N VAL A 358 -6.16 2.92 21.49
CA VAL A 358 -6.28 4.06 22.40
C VAL A 358 -6.51 5.33 21.59
N SER A 359 -7.57 6.07 21.91
CA SER A 359 -7.73 7.46 21.47
C SER A 359 -6.88 8.36 22.36
N VAL A 360 -6.03 9.17 21.74
CA VAL A 360 -5.26 10.24 22.37
C VAL A 360 -5.94 11.56 21.99
N HIS A 361 -6.56 12.21 22.97
CA HIS A 361 -7.25 13.50 22.81
C HIS A 361 -6.33 14.64 23.26
N GLY A 362 -6.14 15.69 22.46
CA GLY A 362 -5.24 16.81 22.80
C GLY A 362 -3.77 16.61 22.42
N GLY A 363 -3.35 15.37 22.19
CA GLY A 363 -1.96 15.02 21.91
C GLY A 363 -1.55 15.36 20.49
N LYS A 364 -0.45 16.11 20.35
CA LYS A 364 0.16 16.40 19.04
C LYS A 364 1.32 15.43 18.79
N PRO A 365 1.52 14.95 17.55
CA PRO A 365 2.74 14.21 17.24
C PRO A 365 3.96 15.04 17.64
N ARG A 366 4.87 14.43 18.41
CA ARG A 366 6.05 15.10 18.94
C ARG A 366 6.89 15.66 17.78
N LYS A 367 7.24 16.94 17.84
CA LYS A 367 8.16 17.54 16.87
C LYS A 367 9.59 17.25 17.30
N MET A 368 10.45 16.94 16.34
CA MET A 368 11.88 16.77 16.64
C MET A 368 12.47 18.11 17.07
N LYS A 369 13.18 18.12 18.21
CA LYS A 369 13.91 19.31 18.67
C LYS A 369 15.11 19.53 17.77
N LYS A 370 15.27 20.78 17.26
CA LYS A 370 16.48 21.23 16.53
C LYS A 370 17.77 21.01 17.33
N GLU A 371 17.70 21.00 18.65
CA GLU A 371 18.83 20.93 19.58
C GLU A 371 19.30 19.48 19.88
N GLY A 372 18.80 18.48 19.15
CA GLY A 372 18.83 17.07 19.58
C GLY A 372 19.33 16.02 18.58
N LEU A 373 20.15 16.40 17.59
CA LEU A 373 21.07 15.41 17.01
C LEU A 373 22.18 15.20 18.04
N ALA A 374 22.32 14.00 18.57
CA ALA A 374 23.29 13.73 19.62
C ALA A 374 24.71 14.07 19.12
N GLY A 375 25.33 15.08 19.73
CA GLY A 375 26.76 15.36 19.53
C GLY A 375 27.17 16.83 19.43
N GLY A 376 26.25 17.80 19.33
CA GLY A 376 26.66 19.20 19.09
C GLY A 376 27.40 19.35 17.75
N LEU A 377 27.03 18.52 16.77
CA LEU A 377 27.59 18.55 15.42
C LEU A 377 27.24 19.88 14.75
N ASP A 378 28.27 20.61 14.33
CA ASP A 378 28.12 21.76 13.44
C ASP A 378 27.82 21.24 12.03
N GLU A 379 26.52 21.10 11.73
CA GLU A 379 26.04 20.63 10.43
C GLU A 379 26.53 21.49 9.27
N ASP A 380 26.58 22.81 9.46
CA ASP A 380 26.95 23.74 8.41
C ASP A 380 28.42 23.56 8.04
N ALA A 381 29.31 23.44 9.05
CA ALA A 381 30.71 23.11 8.82
C ALA A 381 30.87 21.74 8.14
N LEU A 382 30.08 20.74 8.55
CA LEU A 382 30.13 19.40 7.99
C LEU A 382 29.70 19.39 6.52
N PHE A 383 28.60 20.06 6.16
CA PHE A 383 28.12 20.15 4.79
C PHE A 383 29.03 20.99 3.90
N ALA A 384 29.64 22.05 4.44
CA ALA A 384 30.62 22.85 3.73
C ALA A 384 31.91 22.08 3.41
N SER A 385 32.25 21.06 4.22
CA SER A 385 33.44 20.22 4.00
C SER A 385 33.27 19.13 2.94
N LEU A 386 32.06 18.93 2.41
CA LEU A 386 31.80 17.88 1.41
C LEU A 386 32.46 18.23 0.07
N PRO A 387 33.15 17.26 -0.58
CA PRO A 387 33.73 17.49 -1.90
C PRO A 387 32.64 17.78 -2.94
N GLN A 388 32.99 18.55 -3.97
CA GLN A 388 32.11 18.70 -5.13
C GLN A 388 32.26 17.47 -6.04
N PRO A 389 31.16 16.86 -6.49
CA PRO A 389 31.21 15.72 -7.39
C PRO A 389 31.65 16.16 -8.79
N GLU A 390 32.24 15.23 -9.54
CA GLU A 390 32.41 15.38 -10.97
C GLU A 390 31.04 15.21 -11.66
N ILE A 391 30.63 16.20 -12.44
CA ILE A 391 29.35 16.20 -13.15
C ILE A 391 29.59 15.96 -14.64
N SER A 392 28.71 15.18 -15.27
CA SER A 392 28.76 14.96 -16.73
C SER A 392 28.72 16.27 -17.51
N ASP A 393 29.48 16.34 -18.59
CA ASP A 393 29.50 17.43 -19.56
C ASP A 393 28.30 17.46 -20.51
N LEU A 394 27.38 16.49 -20.37
CA LEU A 394 26.23 16.27 -21.24
C LEU A 394 26.61 16.06 -22.72
N ALA A 395 27.73 15.38 -23.00
CA ALA A 395 28.04 14.92 -24.36
C ALA A 395 26.91 14.08 -24.98
N SER A 396 26.13 13.40 -24.14
CA SER A 396 24.83 12.83 -24.47
C SER A 396 23.80 13.18 -23.40
N PRO A 397 22.50 13.28 -23.75
CA PRO A 397 21.45 13.54 -22.77
C PRO A 397 21.41 12.47 -21.67
N VAL A 398 21.26 12.90 -20.42
CA VAL A 398 21.11 12.03 -19.25
C VAL A 398 19.62 11.81 -18.96
N SER A 399 19.24 10.55 -18.78
CA SER A 399 17.88 10.11 -18.52
C SER A 399 17.73 9.58 -17.10
N ILE A 400 16.95 10.30 -16.29
CA ILE A 400 16.68 10.00 -14.88
C ILE A 400 15.24 9.54 -14.74
N LEU A 401 15.04 8.33 -14.24
CA LEU A 401 13.73 7.82 -13.87
C LEU A 401 13.54 7.95 -12.36
N VAL A 402 12.55 8.70 -11.92
CA VAL A 402 12.16 8.75 -10.50
C VAL A 402 10.94 7.88 -10.31
N THR A 403 11.02 6.91 -9.40
CA THR A 403 9.93 5.97 -9.13
C THR A 403 9.48 6.11 -7.70
N GLY A 404 8.17 6.14 -7.44
CA GLY A 404 7.69 6.18 -6.07
C GLY A 404 6.18 6.11 -5.94
N ILE A 405 5.69 6.61 -4.81
CA ILE A 405 4.29 6.53 -4.44
C ILE A 405 3.60 7.87 -4.71
N GLY A 406 2.38 7.83 -5.23
CA GLY A 406 1.55 9.02 -5.39
C GLY A 406 1.44 9.83 -4.09
N GLY A 407 1.66 11.14 -4.19
CA GLY A 407 1.58 12.06 -3.06
C GLY A 407 2.77 12.06 -2.10
N THR A 408 3.90 11.40 -2.42
CA THR A 408 5.14 11.47 -1.61
C THR A 408 6.19 12.43 -2.15
N GLY A 409 5.95 13.08 -3.30
CA GLY A 409 6.85 14.10 -3.86
C GLY A 409 7.68 13.66 -5.07
N VAL A 410 7.33 12.55 -5.73
CA VAL A 410 7.99 12.07 -6.97
C VAL A 410 7.96 13.14 -8.07
N VAL A 411 6.78 13.68 -8.37
CA VAL A 411 6.58 14.77 -9.34
C VAL A 411 7.34 16.04 -8.94
N THR A 412 7.46 16.29 -7.64
CA THR A 412 8.21 17.44 -7.12
C THR A 412 9.71 17.33 -7.45
N ILE A 413 10.29 16.13 -7.42
CA ILE A 413 11.68 15.94 -7.88
C ILE A 413 11.81 16.32 -9.36
N GLY A 414 10.88 15.88 -10.20
CA GLY A 414 10.82 16.26 -11.62
C GLY A 414 10.79 17.77 -11.82
N ALA A 415 9.94 18.47 -11.06
CA ALA A 415 9.85 19.94 -11.09
C ALA A 415 11.14 20.62 -10.59
N LEU A 416 11.76 20.12 -9.53
CA LEU A 416 13.00 20.68 -8.98
C LEU A 416 14.17 20.53 -9.96
N LEU A 417 14.38 19.33 -10.51
CA LEU A 417 15.44 19.09 -11.50
C LEU A 417 15.16 19.82 -12.81
N GLY A 418 13.89 19.94 -13.21
CA GLY A 418 13.46 20.75 -14.33
C GLY A 418 13.81 22.22 -14.17
N MET A 419 13.46 22.81 -13.02
CA MET A 419 13.79 24.21 -12.72
C MET A 419 15.31 24.43 -12.62
N ALA A 420 16.05 23.54 -11.95
CA ALA A 420 17.50 23.64 -11.88
C ALA A 420 18.17 23.55 -13.27
N SER A 421 17.65 22.69 -14.16
CA SER A 421 18.11 22.62 -15.56
C SER A 421 17.81 23.92 -16.32
N HIS A 422 16.62 24.50 -16.10
CA HIS A 422 16.23 25.76 -16.69
C HIS A 422 17.11 26.93 -16.23
N LEU A 423 17.45 27.00 -14.94
CA LEU A 423 18.39 28.01 -14.39
C LEU A 423 19.77 27.94 -15.06
N GLU A 424 20.18 26.76 -15.54
CA GLU A 424 21.43 26.55 -16.27
C GLU A 424 21.31 26.70 -17.79
N SER A 425 20.13 27.08 -18.31
CA SER A 425 19.84 27.14 -19.75
C SER A 425 20.05 25.81 -20.50
N LYS A 426 19.88 24.68 -19.80
CA LYS A 426 19.95 23.33 -20.38
C LYS A 426 18.62 22.92 -20.99
N GLY A 427 18.66 21.97 -21.92
CA GLY A 427 17.45 21.30 -22.40
C GLY A 427 16.89 20.38 -21.33
N VAL A 428 15.58 20.44 -21.06
CA VAL A 428 14.94 19.51 -20.13
C VAL A 428 13.56 19.07 -20.62
N SER A 429 13.25 17.80 -20.42
CA SER A 429 11.92 17.23 -20.63
C SER A 429 11.51 16.44 -19.40
N CYS A 430 10.30 16.71 -18.90
CA CYS A 430 9.70 15.99 -17.78
C CYS A 430 8.35 15.40 -18.21
N LEU A 431 8.18 14.09 -18.05
CA LEU A 431 6.91 13.39 -18.22
C LEU A 431 6.55 12.65 -16.93
N ASP A 432 5.47 13.08 -16.30
CA ASP A 432 4.94 12.43 -15.10
C ASP A 432 3.83 11.44 -15.46
N VAL A 433 4.05 10.17 -15.11
CA VAL A 433 3.07 9.09 -15.23
C VAL A 433 2.46 8.87 -13.85
N VAL A 434 1.23 9.36 -13.67
CA VAL A 434 0.45 9.18 -12.45
C VAL A 434 -0.56 8.06 -12.63
N GLY A 435 -0.57 7.09 -11.70
CA GLY A 435 -1.57 6.03 -11.70
C GLY A 435 -2.98 6.55 -11.37
N LEU A 436 -3.98 5.66 -11.51
CA LEU A 436 -5.40 5.95 -11.21
C LEU A 436 -5.63 6.52 -9.81
N SER A 437 -4.81 6.11 -8.84
CA SER A 437 -4.87 6.64 -7.48
C SER A 437 -3.87 7.80 -7.30
N GLN A 438 -4.39 8.96 -6.88
CA GLN A 438 -3.56 10.11 -6.55
C GLN A 438 -2.54 9.86 -5.44
N LYS A 439 -2.87 8.96 -4.51
CA LYS A 439 -1.99 8.58 -3.41
C LYS A 439 -1.91 7.07 -3.31
N ASN A 440 -0.74 6.56 -2.97
CA ASN A 440 -0.53 5.13 -2.69
C ASN A 440 -0.52 4.22 -3.92
N GLY A 441 -0.89 4.74 -5.10
CA GLY A 441 -0.59 4.14 -6.39
C GLY A 441 0.86 4.41 -6.83
N PRO A 442 1.35 3.66 -7.83
CA PRO A 442 2.66 3.89 -8.43
C PRO A 442 2.67 5.21 -9.20
N VAL A 443 3.77 5.95 -9.10
CA VAL A 443 4.05 7.16 -9.87
C VAL A 443 5.47 7.11 -10.37
N MET A 444 5.66 7.53 -11.62
CA MET A 444 6.98 7.64 -12.24
C MET A 444 7.14 9.03 -12.84
N SER A 445 8.34 9.61 -12.75
CA SER A 445 8.72 10.83 -13.44
C SER A 445 9.90 10.50 -14.35
N HIS A 446 9.70 10.67 -15.65
CA HIS A 446 10.75 10.56 -16.66
C HIS A 446 11.36 11.95 -16.86
N ILE A 447 12.64 12.08 -16.53
CA ILE A 447 13.37 13.36 -16.63
C ILE A 447 14.51 13.14 -17.60
N ARG A 448 14.63 14.00 -18.60
CA ARG A 448 15.76 13.98 -19.55
C ARG A 448 16.41 15.35 -19.59
N ILE A 449 17.73 15.38 -19.40
CA ILE A 449 18.52 16.61 -19.38
C ILE A 449 19.53 16.54 -20.53
N GLY A 450 19.43 17.47 -21.46
CA GLY A 450 20.34 17.64 -22.59
C GLY A 450 21.13 18.95 -22.48
N LYS A 451 22.14 19.12 -23.32
CA LYS A 451 22.90 20.38 -23.34
C LYS A 451 22.03 21.51 -23.87
N THR A 452 21.23 21.24 -24.91
CA THR A 452 20.17 22.14 -25.41
C THR A 452 18.84 21.39 -25.57
N PRO A 453 17.70 22.10 -25.69
CA PRO A 453 16.39 21.47 -25.90
C PRO A 453 16.33 20.58 -27.15
N GLU A 454 17.07 20.93 -28.21
CA GLU A 454 17.10 20.22 -29.49
C GLU A 454 17.69 18.82 -29.39
N ASP A 455 18.50 18.55 -28.35
CA ASP A 455 19.07 17.23 -28.07
C ASP A 455 18.02 16.21 -27.57
N LEU A 456 16.80 16.65 -27.26
CA LEU A 456 15.75 15.83 -26.65
C LEU A 456 14.66 15.44 -27.66
N HIS A 457 14.72 14.21 -28.15
CA HIS A 457 13.80 13.72 -29.20
C HIS A 457 12.59 12.92 -28.68
N SER A 458 12.55 12.57 -27.39
CA SER A 458 11.39 11.89 -26.79
C SER A 458 11.25 12.26 -25.32
N VAL A 459 10.00 12.41 -24.85
CA VAL A 459 9.72 12.75 -23.44
C VAL A 459 9.82 11.52 -22.52
N ARG A 460 9.43 10.33 -23.01
CA ARG A 460 9.50 9.08 -22.27
C ARG A 460 10.85 8.41 -22.47
N ILE A 461 11.39 7.82 -21.38
CA ILE A 461 12.63 7.05 -21.41
C ILE A 461 12.35 5.70 -22.09
N ALA A 462 13.08 5.40 -23.15
CA ALA A 462 12.99 4.13 -23.85
C ALA A 462 13.59 2.98 -23.02
N SER A 463 13.27 1.75 -23.38
CA SER A 463 13.81 0.57 -22.69
C SER A 463 15.34 0.56 -22.75
N GLN A 464 15.97 0.23 -21.62
CA GLN A 464 17.44 0.20 -21.46
C GLN A 464 18.14 1.53 -21.76
N ARG A 465 17.48 2.65 -21.47
CA ARG A 465 18.01 4.00 -21.69
C ARG A 465 17.97 4.88 -20.45
N ALA A 466 17.70 4.34 -19.27
CA ALA A 466 17.90 5.09 -18.03
C ALA A 466 19.39 5.11 -17.66
N ASP A 467 19.92 6.28 -17.33
CA ASP A 467 21.27 6.42 -16.76
C ASP A 467 21.21 6.36 -15.23
N LEU A 468 20.10 6.83 -14.65
CA LEU A 468 19.84 6.82 -13.21
C LEU A 468 18.38 6.41 -12.94
N ILE A 469 18.17 5.50 -12.00
CA ILE A 469 16.87 5.27 -11.37
C ILE A 469 16.93 5.71 -9.90
N LEU A 470 16.14 6.73 -9.57
CA LEU A 470 15.89 7.19 -8.21
C LEU A 470 14.66 6.46 -7.65
N GLY A 471 14.91 5.40 -6.89
CA GLY A 471 13.89 4.53 -6.30
C GLY A 471 13.38 5.06 -4.97
N CYS A 472 12.44 6.00 -4.96
CA CYS A 472 11.80 6.47 -3.74
C CYS A 472 10.90 5.41 -3.07
N ASP A 473 10.44 4.40 -3.83
CA ASP A 473 9.77 3.19 -3.35
C ASP A 473 10.30 1.98 -4.12
N ILE A 474 10.88 1.01 -3.40
CA ILE A 474 11.50 -0.16 -4.02
C ILE A 474 10.50 -1.04 -4.79
N VAL A 475 9.23 -1.10 -4.37
CA VAL A 475 8.20 -1.91 -5.06
C VAL A 475 7.91 -1.37 -6.46
N VAL A 476 7.85 -0.03 -6.61
CA VAL A 476 7.69 0.58 -7.94
C VAL A 476 8.99 0.45 -8.76
N ALA A 477 10.14 0.67 -8.13
CA ALA A 477 11.44 0.59 -8.80
C ALA A 477 11.75 -0.82 -9.35
N ALA A 478 11.37 -1.87 -8.60
CA ALA A 478 11.49 -3.27 -9.00
C ALA A 478 10.39 -3.70 -10.00
N GLY A 479 9.38 -2.87 -10.23
CA GLY A 479 8.28 -3.15 -11.15
C GLY A 479 8.73 -3.22 -12.61
N MET A 480 7.97 -3.95 -13.42
CA MET A 480 8.31 -4.25 -14.83
C MET A 480 8.62 -3.01 -15.66
N GLU A 481 7.82 -1.94 -15.52
CA GLU A 481 8.03 -0.71 -16.28
C GLU A 481 9.39 -0.07 -15.97
N SER A 482 9.77 -0.02 -14.70
CA SER A 482 11.04 0.59 -14.25
C SER A 482 12.23 -0.28 -14.63
N MET A 483 12.14 -1.59 -14.36
CA MET A 483 13.19 -2.55 -14.69
C MET A 483 13.41 -2.68 -16.21
N SER A 484 12.40 -2.44 -17.04
CA SER A 484 12.57 -2.38 -18.50
C SER A 484 13.51 -1.25 -18.96
N LYS A 485 13.71 -0.21 -18.14
CA LYS A 485 14.57 0.95 -18.45
C LYS A 485 16.03 0.74 -18.05
N VAL A 486 16.32 -0.29 -17.25
CA VAL A 486 17.67 -0.62 -16.79
C VAL A 486 18.50 -1.20 -17.93
N ALA A 487 19.67 -0.61 -18.16
CA ALA A 487 20.74 -1.13 -19.00
C ALA A 487 21.86 -1.68 -18.10
N ASN A 488 22.16 -2.97 -18.24
CA ASN A 488 23.20 -3.64 -17.45
C ASN A 488 24.55 -2.93 -17.62
N GLY A 489 25.21 -2.65 -16.49
CA GLY A 489 26.52 -1.99 -16.44
C GLY A 489 26.51 -0.49 -16.74
N LYS A 490 25.35 0.09 -17.09
CA LYS A 490 25.23 1.52 -17.43
C LYS A 490 24.31 2.29 -16.48
N THR A 491 23.18 1.71 -16.10
CA THR A 491 22.21 2.38 -15.24
C THR A 491 22.66 2.30 -13.79
N HIS A 492 22.73 3.46 -13.12
CA HIS A 492 22.88 3.54 -11.67
C HIS A 492 21.53 3.46 -10.97
N LEU A 493 21.46 2.71 -9.88
CA LEU A 493 20.28 2.57 -9.04
C LEU A 493 20.56 3.19 -7.67
N VAL A 494 19.76 4.17 -7.27
CA VAL A 494 19.79 4.76 -5.92
C VAL A 494 18.41 4.58 -5.30
N ILE A 495 18.29 3.56 -4.45
CA ILE A 495 17.01 2.98 -4.04
C ILE A 495 16.83 3.08 -2.52
N ASN A 496 15.67 3.60 -2.10
CA ASN A 496 15.19 3.47 -0.74
C ASN A 496 14.68 2.04 -0.52
N ASN A 497 15.37 1.27 0.31
CA ASN A 497 15.03 -0.14 0.56
C ASN A 497 13.88 -0.36 1.55
N HIS A 498 13.28 0.73 2.05
CA HIS A 498 12.08 0.63 2.85
C HIS A 498 10.87 0.20 2.00
N VAL A 499 10.30 -0.97 2.31
CA VAL A 499 9.07 -1.45 1.67
C VAL A 499 7.86 -0.83 2.36
N ALA A 500 7.31 0.24 1.78
CA ALA A 500 6.08 0.82 2.26
C ALA A 500 4.90 -0.15 2.03
N PRO A 501 3.94 -0.27 2.97
CA PRO A 501 2.82 -1.19 2.82
C PRO A 501 2.02 -0.96 1.53
N THR A 502 1.70 -2.05 0.85
CA THR A 502 0.81 -2.04 -0.33
C THR A 502 -0.64 -2.24 0.11
N SER A 503 -1.59 -1.98 -0.79
CA SER A 503 -3.01 -2.26 -0.53
C SER A 503 -3.27 -3.74 -0.25
N SER A 504 -2.52 -4.63 -0.89
CA SER A 504 -2.57 -6.08 -0.66
C SER A 504 -2.27 -6.47 0.78
N PHE A 505 -1.54 -5.64 1.54
CA PHE A 505 -1.31 -5.89 2.96
C PHE A 505 -2.57 -5.72 3.83
N ALA A 506 -3.53 -4.90 3.37
CA ALA A 506 -4.79 -4.72 4.07
C ALA A 506 -5.67 -5.98 4.02
N SER A 507 -5.60 -6.74 2.92
CA SER A 507 -6.30 -8.02 2.71
C SER A 507 -5.47 -9.23 3.12
N ASN A 508 -4.14 -9.17 3.04
CA ASN A 508 -3.21 -10.22 3.47
C ASN A 508 -2.26 -9.74 4.58
N PRO A 509 -2.56 -10.02 5.86
CA PRO A 509 -1.72 -9.56 6.97
C PRO A 509 -0.34 -10.23 7.02
N ASN A 510 -0.14 -11.34 6.32
CA ASN A 510 1.09 -12.14 6.28
C ASN A 510 1.95 -11.86 5.05
N LEU A 511 1.56 -10.89 4.21
CA LEU A 511 2.29 -10.54 3.01
C LEU A 511 3.76 -10.27 3.32
N ASP A 512 4.68 -10.94 2.62
CA ASP A 512 6.10 -10.62 2.77
C ASP A 512 6.37 -9.23 2.21
N LEU A 513 6.97 -8.39 3.06
CA LEU A 513 7.35 -7.02 2.74
C LEU A 513 8.87 -6.85 2.89
N SER A 514 9.62 -7.94 2.64
CA SER A 514 11.07 -7.91 2.60
C SER A 514 11.58 -7.24 1.32
N SER A 515 12.64 -6.45 1.44
CA SER A 515 13.31 -5.84 0.30
C SER A 515 14.31 -6.77 -0.38
N ALA A 516 14.84 -7.77 0.36
CA ALA A 516 15.97 -8.60 -0.06
C ALA A 516 15.82 -9.25 -1.44
N GLY A 517 14.63 -9.76 -1.77
CA GLY A 517 14.36 -10.34 -3.09
C GLY A 517 14.42 -9.31 -4.22
N MET A 518 13.83 -8.13 -3.99
CA MET A 518 13.87 -7.01 -4.94
C MET A 518 15.28 -6.46 -5.11
N GLU A 519 16.02 -6.26 -4.01
CA GLU A 519 17.40 -5.78 -4.05
C GLU A 519 18.29 -6.72 -4.89
N LYS A 520 18.18 -8.03 -4.65
CA LYS A 520 18.94 -9.04 -5.42
C LYS A 520 18.60 -9.00 -6.91
N ALA A 521 17.32 -8.91 -7.27
CA ALA A 521 16.88 -8.84 -8.66
C ALA A 521 17.37 -7.57 -9.36
N MET A 522 17.33 -6.42 -8.67
CA MET A 522 17.80 -5.13 -9.16
C MET A 522 19.32 -5.12 -9.35
N SER A 523 20.08 -5.64 -8.38
CA SER A 523 21.53 -5.80 -8.49
C SER A 523 21.94 -6.70 -9.64
N ALA A 524 21.20 -7.79 -9.89
CA ALA A 524 21.45 -8.67 -11.03
C ALA A 524 21.21 -7.97 -12.38
N ALA A 525 20.30 -7.00 -12.44
CA ALA A 525 19.97 -6.28 -13.66
C ALA A 525 20.95 -5.15 -13.99
N ALA A 526 21.30 -4.32 -13.00
CA ALA A 526 22.15 -3.15 -13.18
C ALA A 526 23.65 -3.42 -12.95
N GLY A 527 23.97 -4.44 -12.14
CA GLY A 527 25.30 -4.74 -11.61
C GLY A 527 25.45 -4.25 -10.15
N GLU A 528 26.17 -5.01 -9.33
CA GLU A 528 26.35 -4.70 -7.90
C GLU A 528 27.01 -3.34 -7.67
N ALA A 529 28.05 -3.00 -8.46
CA ALA A 529 28.75 -1.72 -8.36
C ALA A 529 27.86 -0.50 -8.67
N ASN A 530 26.78 -0.71 -9.44
CA ASN A 530 25.85 0.34 -9.84
C ASN A 530 24.60 0.39 -8.96
N SER A 531 24.51 -0.46 -7.93
CA SER A 531 23.30 -0.61 -7.11
C SER A 531 23.52 -0.12 -5.69
N HIS A 532 22.85 0.97 -5.32
CA HIS A 532 22.96 1.62 -4.01
C HIS A 532 21.62 1.54 -3.28
N PHE A 533 21.54 0.72 -2.22
CA PHE A 533 20.35 0.56 -1.38
C PHE A 533 20.55 1.26 -0.03
N LEU A 534 19.59 2.11 0.35
CA LEU A 534 19.67 2.95 1.54
C LEU A 534 18.39 2.86 2.36
N PRO A 535 18.45 2.82 3.70
CA PRO A 535 17.28 2.93 4.57
C PRO A 535 16.81 4.39 4.67
N ALA A 536 16.62 5.07 3.52
CA ALA A 536 16.39 6.50 3.43
C ALA A 536 15.13 6.95 4.18
N THR A 537 14.05 6.16 4.17
CA THR A 537 12.85 6.45 4.98
C THR A 537 13.15 6.46 6.48
N ASN A 538 13.92 5.48 6.97
CA ASN A 538 14.25 5.38 8.40
C ASN A 538 15.16 6.54 8.82
N LEU A 539 16.20 6.83 8.04
CA LEU A 539 17.12 7.93 8.30
C LEU A 539 16.40 9.29 8.24
N ALA A 540 15.63 9.55 7.19
CA ALA A 540 14.90 10.80 7.05
C ALA A 540 13.85 11.01 8.16
N THR A 541 13.14 9.94 8.55
CA THR A 541 12.19 10.02 9.66
C THR A 541 12.91 10.29 10.97
N ALA A 542 14.09 9.69 11.20
CA ALA A 542 14.88 9.89 12.42
C ALA A 542 15.55 11.28 12.49
N LEU A 543 15.95 11.85 11.36
CA LEU A 543 16.62 13.16 11.30
C LEU A 543 15.63 14.34 11.26
N PHE A 544 14.49 14.18 10.59
CA PHE A 544 13.57 15.28 10.28
C PHE A 544 12.13 15.08 10.81
N GLY A 545 11.81 13.89 11.32
CA GLY A 545 10.48 13.57 11.85
C GLY A 545 9.42 13.25 10.78
N ASP A 546 9.80 13.25 9.50
CA ASP A 546 8.89 12.98 8.39
C ASP A 546 9.59 12.14 7.29
N ALA A 547 8.93 11.05 6.90
CA ALA A 547 9.37 10.17 5.82
C ALA A 547 9.42 10.87 4.45
N ILE A 548 8.68 11.97 4.25
CA ILE A 548 8.68 12.75 2.99
C ILE A 548 10.08 13.24 2.63
N ALA A 549 10.94 13.50 3.62
CA ALA A 549 12.32 13.93 3.40
C ALA A 549 13.18 12.85 2.71
N SER A 550 12.78 11.56 2.72
CA SER A 550 13.56 10.49 2.09
C SER A 550 13.81 10.70 0.59
N ASN A 551 12.86 11.29 -0.13
CA ASN A 551 12.97 11.52 -1.57
C ASN A 551 14.12 12.47 -1.91
N LEU A 552 14.18 13.62 -1.25
CA LEU A 552 15.24 14.62 -1.50
C LEU A 552 16.58 14.18 -0.91
N PHE A 553 16.57 13.32 0.11
CA PHE A 553 17.78 12.65 0.62
C PHE A 553 18.41 11.75 -0.47
N LEU A 554 17.61 10.96 -1.20
CA LEU A 554 18.11 10.16 -2.33
C LEU A 554 18.67 11.04 -3.46
N VAL A 555 18.02 12.17 -3.75
CA VAL A 555 18.52 13.15 -4.75
C VAL A 555 19.88 13.69 -4.33
N GLY A 556 20.05 14.04 -3.05
CA GLY A 556 21.34 14.47 -2.49
C GLY A 556 22.43 13.40 -2.61
N TYR A 557 22.09 12.14 -2.31
CA TYR A 557 23.00 11.01 -2.47
C TYR A 557 23.44 10.84 -3.93
N ALA A 558 22.49 10.82 -4.86
CA ALA A 558 22.77 10.66 -6.29
C ALA A 558 23.55 11.84 -6.88
N TYR A 559 23.27 13.06 -6.43
CA TYR A 559 24.06 14.24 -6.77
C TYR A 559 25.52 14.07 -6.35
N GLN A 560 25.77 13.67 -5.10
CA GLN A 560 27.13 13.51 -4.58
C GLN A 560 27.91 12.37 -5.25
N LYS A 561 27.21 11.37 -5.81
CA LYS A 561 27.84 10.33 -6.66
C LYS A 561 28.12 10.78 -8.10
N GLY A 562 27.75 12.01 -8.50
CA GLY A 562 27.95 12.55 -9.85
C GLY A 562 26.88 12.13 -10.86
N PHE A 563 25.79 11.50 -10.43
CA PHE A 563 24.77 10.95 -11.35
C PHE A 563 23.77 12.00 -11.85
N ILE A 564 23.77 13.20 -11.26
CA ILE A 564 22.88 14.30 -11.64
C ILE A 564 23.72 15.42 -12.29
N PRO A 565 23.53 15.73 -13.58
CA PRO A 565 24.39 16.63 -14.33
C PRO A 565 23.97 18.10 -14.15
N LEU A 566 23.88 18.56 -12.90
CA LEU A 566 23.46 19.92 -12.54
C LEU A 566 24.43 20.47 -11.48
N LYS A 567 24.45 21.79 -11.31
CA LYS A 567 25.25 22.45 -10.27
C LYS A 567 24.54 22.45 -8.93
N LEU A 568 25.31 22.40 -7.85
CA LEU A 568 24.79 22.48 -6.48
C LEU A 568 23.90 23.71 -6.29
N GLU A 569 24.36 24.87 -6.77
CA GLU A 569 23.71 26.15 -6.60
C GLU A 569 22.32 26.14 -7.26
N SER A 570 22.22 25.60 -8.48
CA SER A 570 20.95 25.52 -9.23
C SER A 570 19.92 24.65 -8.51
N ILE A 571 20.33 23.52 -7.96
CA ILE A 571 19.44 22.63 -7.19
C ILE A 571 18.98 23.34 -5.90
N MET A 572 19.90 24.00 -5.19
CA MET A 572 19.57 24.73 -3.97
C MET A 572 18.61 25.89 -4.24
N THR A 573 18.81 26.66 -5.31
CA THR A 573 17.90 27.73 -5.73
C THR A 573 16.55 27.19 -6.19
N ALA A 574 16.51 26.06 -6.91
CA ALA A 574 15.24 25.42 -7.26
C ALA A 574 14.42 25.02 -6.01
N ILE A 575 15.09 24.54 -4.95
CA ILE A 575 14.45 24.24 -3.66
C ILE A 575 13.88 25.51 -3.01
N GLU A 576 14.61 26.63 -3.05
CA GLU A 576 14.14 27.93 -2.55
C GLU A 576 12.90 28.41 -3.31
N MET A 577 12.94 28.37 -4.64
CA MET A 577 11.86 28.83 -5.51
C MET A 577 10.58 28.01 -5.34
N ASN A 578 10.71 26.71 -5.01
CA ASN A 578 9.55 25.87 -4.69
C ASN A 578 8.81 26.34 -3.42
N GLY A 579 9.46 27.08 -2.51
CA GLY A 579 8.84 27.81 -1.40
C GLY A 579 8.26 26.96 -0.26
N ILE A 580 8.28 25.63 -0.36
CA ILE A 580 7.74 24.71 0.65
C ILE A 580 8.87 24.16 1.51
N ALA A 581 8.82 24.39 2.83
CA ALA A 581 9.75 23.84 3.82
C ALA A 581 11.24 23.96 3.42
N VAL A 582 11.61 25.11 2.84
CA VAL A 582 12.91 25.36 2.17
C VAL A 582 14.10 24.89 3.00
N GLU A 583 14.20 25.36 4.26
CA GLU A 583 15.30 25.01 5.17
C GLU A 583 15.42 23.50 5.44
N MET A 584 14.28 22.82 5.64
CA MET A 584 14.26 21.38 5.84
C MET A 584 14.73 20.64 4.58
N ASN A 585 14.26 21.07 3.41
CA ASN A 585 14.60 20.45 2.14
C ASN A 585 16.08 20.62 1.79
N LYS A 586 16.65 21.81 1.98
CA LYS A 586 18.09 22.04 1.79
C LYS A 586 18.94 21.14 2.71
N ARG A 587 18.60 21.09 3.99
CA ARG A 587 19.29 20.21 4.96
C ARG A 587 19.15 18.74 4.58
N THR A 588 17.96 18.31 4.18
CA THR A 588 17.68 16.94 3.72
C THR A 588 18.57 16.54 2.55
N PHE A 589 18.68 17.43 1.55
CA PHE A 589 19.56 17.24 0.40
C PHE A 589 21.03 17.11 0.84
N SER A 590 21.51 17.99 1.73
CA SER A 590 22.89 17.94 2.25
C SER A 590 23.19 16.69 3.08
N TRP A 591 22.25 16.22 3.90
CA TRP A 591 22.37 14.94 4.62
C TRP A 591 22.45 13.75 3.65
N GLY A 592 21.69 13.80 2.55
CA GLY A 592 21.79 12.82 1.46
C GLY A 592 23.19 12.81 0.82
N ARG A 593 23.77 13.98 0.58
CA ARG A 593 25.15 14.11 0.09
C ARG A 593 26.15 13.50 1.07
N LEU A 594 26.04 13.83 2.36
CA LEU A 594 26.90 13.25 3.39
C LEU A 594 26.80 11.72 3.43
N ALA A 595 25.61 11.15 3.25
CA ALA A 595 25.42 9.70 3.24
C ALA A 595 26.18 9.00 2.08
N ALA A 596 26.40 9.69 0.97
CA ALA A 596 27.20 9.17 -0.15
C ALA A 596 28.71 9.11 0.16
N GLU A 597 29.19 9.96 1.07
CA GLU A 597 30.59 10.00 1.53
C GLU A 597 30.80 9.14 2.77
N ASN A 598 29.89 9.21 3.75
CA ASN A 598 30.00 8.53 5.04
C ASN A 598 28.60 8.22 5.62
N LEU A 599 28.04 7.08 5.21
CA LEU A 599 26.73 6.62 5.70
C LEU A 599 26.72 6.37 7.21
N SER A 600 27.79 5.83 7.78
CA SER A 600 27.85 5.48 9.20
C SER A 600 27.71 6.69 10.11
N LYS A 601 28.28 7.85 9.74
CA LYS A 601 28.05 9.12 10.48
C LYS A 601 26.59 9.56 10.47
N VAL A 602 25.89 9.33 9.35
CA VAL A 602 24.44 9.63 9.25
C VAL A 602 23.63 8.71 10.13
N GLU A 603 23.97 7.42 10.16
CA GLU A 603 23.33 6.44 11.04
C GLU A 603 23.54 6.77 12.52
N GLU A 604 24.76 7.16 12.92
CA GLU A 604 25.07 7.60 14.28
C GLU A 604 24.25 8.83 14.70
N ALA A 605 24.12 9.81 13.81
CA ALA A 605 23.32 11.00 14.05
C ALA A 605 21.81 10.69 14.18
N ALA A 606 21.31 9.73 13.39
CA ALA A 606 19.91 9.30 13.39
C ALA A 606 19.54 8.39 14.57
N LYS A 607 20.47 7.56 15.06
CA LYS A 607 20.25 6.51 16.07
C LYS A 607 19.46 6.94 17.32
N PRO A 608 19.71 8.10 17.95
CA PRO A 608 19.00 8.52 19.17
C PRO A 608 17.50 8.71 18.99
N GLN A 609 17.04 8.96 17.76
CA GLN A 609 15.65 9.27 17.44
C GLN A 609 14.93 8.10 16.75
N MET A 610 15.62 7.00 16.47
CA MET A 610 15.00 5.81 15.91
C MET A 610 14.19 5.09 16.99
N ILE A 611 12.86 5.10 16.83
CA ILE A 611 11.86 4.54 17.78
C ILE A 611 12.09 3.06 18.11
N ASP A 612 12.90 2.35 17.30
CA ASP A 612 13.23 0.94 17.44
C ASP A 612 14.74 0.65 17.32
N ALA A 613 15.63 1.65 17.49
CA ALA A 613 17.09 1.50 17.28
C ALA A 613 17.74 0.39 18.13
N ASP A 614 17.13 0.04 19.26
CA ASP A 614 17.63 -0.97 20.19
C ASP A 614 17.10 -2.38 19.91
N ARG A 615 16.15 -2.55 18.96
CA ARG A 615 15.61 -3.88 18.62
C ARG A 615 16.62 -4.67 17.78
N LYS A 616 17.30 -5.63 18.39
CA LYS A 616 18.10 -6.63 17.68
C LYS A 616 17.20 -7.72 17.11
N LEU A 617 16.88 -7.63 15.82
CA LEU A 617 16.19 -8.67 15.07
C LEU A 617 17.06 -9.03 13.84
N PRO A 618 17.28 -10.32 13.54
CA PRO A 618 16.84 -11.51 14.29
C PRO A 618 17.65 -11.75 15.59
N MET A 619 17.01 -12.37 16.59
CA MET A 619 17.66 -12.83 17.81
C MET A 619 18.28 -14.22 17.62
N THR A 620 19.40 -14.47 18.29
CA THR A 620 19.94 -15.82 18.48
C THR A 620 19.01 -16.68 19.35
N LEU A 621 19.19 -18.00 19.36
CA LEU A 621 18.36 -18.90 20.17
C LEU A 621 18.49 -18.58 21.66
N GLU A 622 19.70 -18.35 22.14
CA GLU A 622 20.00 -18.01 23.54
C GLU A 622 19.35 -16.70 23.95
N GLU A 623 19.47 -15.65 23.12
CA GLU A 623 18.83 -14.35 23.36
C GLU A 623 17.30 -14.48 23.38
N LEU A 624 16.73 -15.26 22.46
CA LEU A 624 15.30 -15.52 22.41
C LEU A 624 14.81 -16.23 23.67
N VAL A 625 15.49 -17.29 24.10
CA VAL A 625 15.11 -18.06 25.29
C VAL A 625 15.20 -17.18 26.53
N ALA A 626 16.28 -16.41 26.71
CA ALA A 626 16.43 -15.49 27.83
C ALA A 626 15.33 -14.41 27.85
N HIS A 627 15.01 -13.86 26.67
CA HIS A 627 13.92 -12.91 26.51
C HIS A 627 12.55 -13.52 26.90
N ARG A 628 12.23 -14.73 26.44
CA ARG A 628 10.98 -15.42 26.79
C ARG A 628 10.90 -15.81 28.26
N MET A 629 12.01 -16.24 28.87
CA MET A 629 12.10 -16.51 30.31
C MET A 629 11.71 -15.30 31.15
N THR A 630 12.27 -14.14 30.80
CA THR A 630 11.97 -12.87 31.48
C THR A 630 10.52 -12.48 31.31
N HIS A 631 9.99 -12.58 30.08
CA HIS A 631 8.58 -12.28 29.79
C HIS A 631 7.62 -13.19 30.57
N LEU A 632 7.84 -14.52 30.56
CA LEU A 632 6.98 -15.48 31.25
C LEU A 632 7.02 -15.34 32.78
N THR A 633 8.18 -14.99 33.33
CA THR A 633 8.32 -14.67 34.76
C THR A 633 7.48 -13.44 35.14
N ASN A 634 7.53 -12.40 34.31
CA ASN A 634 6.72 -11.20 34.50
C ASN A 634 5.22 -11.45 34.28
N TYR A 635 4.88 -12.28 33.29
CA TYR A 635 3.52 -12.69 32.96
C TYR A 635 2.84 -13.40 34.13
N GLN A 636 3.47 -14.42 34.70
CA GLN A 636 2.94 -15.19 35.84
C GLN A 636 3.97 -15.29 36.97
N ASN A 637 4.99 -16.14 36.81
CA ASN A 637 6.02 -16.44 37.81
C ASN A 637 7.19 -17.26 37.22
N ALA A 638 8.23 -17.49 38.01
CA ALA A 638 9.41 -18.27 37.61
C ALA A 638 9.10 -19.74 37.29
N ALA A 639 8.07 -20.34 37.91
CA ALA A 639 7.68 -21.72 37.64
C ALA A 639 7.17 -21.91 36.20
N LEU A 640 6.37 -20.96 35.68
CA LEU A 640 5.91 -20.97 34.29
C LEU A 640 7.09 -20.84 33.32
N ALA A 641 8.05 -19.97 33.63
CA ALA A 641 9.25 -19.79 32.82
C ALA A 641 10.11 -21.07 32.80
N ASN A 642 10.26 -21.75 33.94
CA ASN A 642 10.96 -23.03 34.01
C ASN A 642 10.26 -24.14 33.21
N ARG A 643 8.92 -24.20 33.23
CA ARG A 643 8.14 -25.12 32.37
C ARG A 643 8.45 -24.88 30.89
N TYR A 644 8.48 -23.62 30.47
CA TYR A 644 8.90 -23.23 29.12
C TYR A 644 10.30 -23.73 28.78
N LYS A 645 11.27 -23.46 29.66
CA LYS A 645 12.67 -23.85 29.44
C LYS A 645 12.84 -25.36 29.31
N GLN A 646 12.17 -26.14 30.15
CA GLN A 646 12.25 -27.60 30.14
C GLN A 646 11.85 -28.20 28.78
N LEU A 647 10.75 -27.74 28.19
CA LEU A 647 10.32 -28.24 26.88
C LEU A 647 11.31 -27.83 25.78
N VAL A 648 11.77 -26.58 25.79
CA VAL A 648 12.76 -26.09 24.80
C VAL A 648 14.08 -26.85 24.89
N ASP A 649 14.59 -27.09 26.10
CA ASP A 649 15.81 -27.87 26.30
C ASP A 649 15.64 -29.33 25.84
N THR A 650 14.46 -29.93 26.09
CA THR A 650 14.15 -31.29 25.63
C THR A 650 14.17 -31.37 24.10
N VAL A 651 13.50 -30.44 23.42
CA VAL A 651 13.50 -30.36 21.95
C VAL A 651 14.91 -30.12 21.42
N ARG A 652 15.68 -29.22 22.04
CA ARG A 652 17.07 -28.92 21.65
C ARG A 652 17.95 -30.15 21.68
N ASN A 653 17.85 -30.95 22.74
CA ASN A 653 18.67 -32.15 22.89
C ASN A 653 18.34 -33.18 21.80
N VAL A 654 17.06 -33.47 21.58
CA VAL A 654 16.60 -34.45 20.58
C VAL A 654 16.91 -33.97 19.15
N GLU A 655 16.60 -32.72 18.81
CA GLU A 655 16.86 -32.17 17.46
C GLU A 655 18.35 -32.18 17.13
N LYS A 656 19.20 -31.81 18.10
CA LYS A 656 20.65 -31.80 17.93
C LYS A 656 21.22 -33.20 17.74
N GLU A 657 20.70 -34.20 18.44
CA GLU A 657 21.13 -35.60 18.33
C GLU A 657 20.71 -36.22 16.99
N VAL A 658 19.47 -36.01 16.55
CA VAL A 658 18.91 -36.65 15.36
C VAL A 658 19.28 -35.94 14.05
N VAL A 659 19.17 -34.59 14.03
CA VAL A 659 19.25 -33.79 12.81
C VAL A 659 20.48 -32.88 12.79
N GLY A 660 20.95 -32.42 13.95
CA GLY A 660 22.06 -31.46 14.06
C GLY A 660 21.64 -30.02 13.69
N SER A 661 20.35 -29.70 13.84
CA SER A 661 19.75 -28.38 13.55
C SER A 661 19.22 -27.74 14.84
N GLU A 662 18.83 -26.46 14.77
CA GLU A 662 18.14 -25.73 15.84
C GLU A 662 16.83 -25.08 15.37
N GLN A 663 16.34 -25.42 14.17
CA GLN A 663 15.16 -24.78 13.57
C GLN A 663 13.87 -25.15 14.30
N LEU A 664 13.69 -26.42 14.70
CA LEU A 664 12.54 -26.89 15.47
C LEU A 664 12.58 -26.28 16.88
N THR A 665 13.76 -26.26 17.49
CA THR A 665 13.99 -25.62 18.79
C THR A 665 13.64 -24.13 18.74
N MET A 666 14.06 -23.43 17.69
CA MET A 666 13.72 -22.02 17.47
C MET A 666 12.21 -21.83 17.32
N ALA A 667 11.52 -22.69 16.57
CA ALA A 667 10.06 -22.65 16.43
C ALA A 667 9.36 -22.85 17.79
N VAL A 668 9.74 -23.89 18.54
CA VAL A 668 9.17 -24.18 19.87
C VAL A 668 9.45 -23.03 20.84
N ALA A 669 10.68 -22.49 20.87
CA ALA A 669 11.04 -21.35 21.70
C ALA A 669 10.15 -20.11 21.42
N ARG A 670 9.80 -19.86 20.16
CA ARG A 670 8.91 -18.75 19.79
C ARG A 670 7.46 -19.02 20.19
N TYR A 671 6.93 -20.16 19.80
CA TYR A 671 5.50 -20.39 19.75
C TYR A 671 4.93 -21.03 21.01
N TYR A 672 5.73 -21.82 21.73
CA TYR A 672 5.32 -22.30 23.05
C TYR A 672 5.18 -21.14 24.04
N ALA A 673 6.14 -20.20 24.06
CA ALA A 673 6.04 -19.00 24.88
C ALA A 673 4.80 -18.15 24.52
N LYS A 674 4.43 -18.08 23.24
CA LYS A 674 3.21 -17.38 22.77
C LYS A 674 1.95 -18.02 23.36
N LEU A 675 1.86 -19.36 23.33
CA LEU A 675 0.71 -20.09 23.91
C LEU A 675 0.65 -19.96 25.43
N LEU A 676 1.79 -20.06 26.12
CA LEU A 676 1.88 -19.90 27.58
C LEU A 676 1.52 -18.49 28.06
N SER A 677 1.72 -17.47 27.23
CA SER A 677 1.43 -16.07 27.55
C SER A 677 0.31 -15.47 26.71
N TYR A 678 -0.82 -16.20 26.62
CA TYR A 678 -2.01 -15.68 25.96
C TYR A 678 -2.49 -14.38 26.64
N LYS A 679 -2.96 -13.44 25.81
CA LYS A 679 -3.39 -12.09 26.25
C LYS A 679 -4.79 -12.12 26.85
N ASP A 680 -4.83 -12.49 28.12
CA ASP A 680 -6.01 -12.35 28.96
C ASP A 680 -6.14 -10.96 29.58
N GLU A 681 -7.21 -10.78 30.34
CA GLU A 681 -7.58 -9.52 30.96
C GLU A 681 -6.45 -9.01 31.88
N TYR A 682 -5.79 -9.92 32.62
CA TYR A 682 -4.65 -9.62 33.48
C TYR A 682 -3.41 -9.19 32.68
N GLU A 683 -3.09 -9.89 31.58
CA GLU A 683 -1.93 -9.57 30.76
C GLU A 683 -2.12 -8.28 29.96
N VAL A 684 -3.30 -8.07 29.37
CA VAL A 684 -3.63 -6.81 28.69
C VAL A 684 -3.48 -5.65 29.68
N ALA A 685 -3.96 -5.80 30.91
CA ALA A 685 -3.79 -4.80 31.95
C ALA A 685 -2.31 -4.52 32.25
N ARG A 686 -1.50 -5.57 32.46
CA ARG A 686 -0.06 -5.45 32.71
C ARG A 686 0.65 -4.73 31.56
N LEU A 687 0.33 -5.05 30.30
CA LEU A 687 0.94 -4.45 29.11
C LEU A 687 0.57 -2.98 28.90
N TYR A 688 -0.50 -2.50 29.53
CA TYR A 688 -0.80 -1.06 29.61
C TYR A 688 -0.10 -0.37 30.78
N THR A 689 0.13 -1.07 31.90
CA THR A 689 0.60 -0.45 33.15
C THR A 689 2.05 -0.75 33.51
N ASN A 690 2.79 -1.52 32.70
CA ASN A 690 4.21 -1.84 32.95
C ASN A 690 5.17 -0.66 32.71
N GLY A 691 4.67 0.48 32.23
CA GLY A 691 5.45 1.70 31.95
C GLY A 691 5.85 1.85 30.49
N ASP A 692 6.02 0.76 29.74
CA ASP A 692 6.46 0.82 28.33
C ASP A 692 5.43 1.53 27.43
N PHE A 693 4.15 1.30 27.70
CA PHE A 693 3.05 1.98 27.00
C PHE A 693 3.13 3.51 27.13
N LEU A 694 3.35 4.01 28.35
CA LEU A 694 3.47 5.46 28.60
C LEU A 694 4.74 6.02 27.96
N LYS A 695 5.87 5.32 28.06
CA LYS A 695 7.12 5.72 27.38
C LYS A 695 6.91 5.84 25.87
N LYS A 696 6.27 4.86 25.23
CA LYS A 696 5.95 4.89 23.78
C LYS A 696 5.04 6.06 23.42
N LEU A 697 4.02 6.33 24.24
CA LEU A 697 3.15 7.49 24.04
C LEU A 697 3.92 8.81 24.17
N GLU A 698 4.76 8.95 25.18
CA GLU A 698 5.61 10.13 25.39
C GLU A 698 6.60 10.32 24.26
N THR A 699 7.18 9.25 23.69
CA THR A 699 8.06 9.35 22.52
C THR A 699 7.32 9.85 21.28
N GLN A 700 6.07 9.42 21.08
CA GLN A 700 5.31 9.73 19.87
C GLN A 700 4.51 11.05 19.96
N PHE A 701 4.07 11.44 21.15
CA PHE A 701 3.19 12.59 21.36
C PHE A 701 3.77 13.60 22.36
N GLU A 702 3.36 14.86 22.19
CA GLU A 702 3.68 15.98 23.08
C GLU A 702 2.40 16.76 23.45
N GLY A 703 2.50 17.57 24.50
CA GLY A 703 1.40 18.36 25.06
C GLY A 703 0.56 17.61 26.10
N ASP A 704 -0.43 18.29 26.66
CA ASP A 704 -1.36 17.71 27.62
C ASP A 704 -2.42 16.90 26.88
N TYR A 705 -2.45 15.58 27.11
CA TYR A 705 -3.39 14.69 26.44
C TYR A 705 -4.20 13.82 27.41
N LYS A 706 -5.42 13.46 26.98
CA LYS A 706 -6.30 12.52 27.66
C LYS A 706 -6.40 11.22 26.87
N LEU A 707 -6.37 10.11 27.58
CA LEU A 707 -6.48 8.78 26.99
C LEU A 707 -7.91 8.24 27.10
N GLU A 708 -8.34 7.55 26.05
CA GLU A 708 -9.59 6.80 26.02
C GLU A 708 -9.34 5.42 25.37
N PHE A 709 -9.64 4.36 26.11
CA PHE A 709 -9.39 2.98 25.73
C PHE A 709 -10.61 2.39 25.03
N HIS A 710 -10.40 1.66 23.94
CA HIS A 710 -11.46 0.98 23.20
C HIS A 710 -11.46 -0.50 23.54
N LEU A 711 -12.43 -0.94 24.34
CA LEU A 711 -12.48 -2.31 24.87
C LEU A 711 -13.86 -2.94 24.63
N ALA A 712 -13.90 -4.26 24.52
CA ALA A 712 -15.14 -5.02 24.43
C ALA A 712 -15.20 -6.07 25.56
N PRO A 713 -15.28 -5.65 26.83
CA PRO A 713 -15.22 -6.55 27.98
C PRO A 713 -16.46 -7.47 28.03
N PRO A 714 -16.30 -8.81 28.03
CA PRO A 714 -17.43 -9.74 27.99
C PRO A 714 -18.45 -9.57 29.12
N LEU A 715 -18.02 -9.12 30.30
CA LEU A 715 -18.89 -8.89 31.46
C LEU A 715 -19.75 -7.62 31.36
N LEU A 716 -19.36 -6.66 30.52
CA LEU A 716 -20.05 -5.37 30.39
C LEU A 716 -20.60 -5.11 28.99
N SER A 717 -20.41 -6.04 28.05
CA SER A 717 -20.82 -5.90 26.66
C SER A 717 -21.68 -7.08 26.23
N GLU A 718 -22.78 -6.78 25.53
CA GLU A 718 -23.60 -7.78 24.85
C GLU A 718 -22.99 -8.13 23.49
N ARG A 719 -23.26 -9.36 23.02
CA ARG A 719 -22.94 -9.77 21.65
C ARG A 719 -23.96 -9.19 20.69
N ASP A 720 -23.46 -8.68 19.57
CA ASP A 720 -24.28 -8.26 18.44
C ASP A 720 -24.87 -9.50 17.74
N PRO A 721 -26.19 -9.53 17.47
CA PRO A 721 -26.85 -10.72 16.93
C PRO A 721 -26.51 -11.01 15.47
N VAL A 722 -26.06 -10.00 14.71
CA VAL A 722 -25.72 -10.14 13.29
C VAL A 722 -24.26 -10.56 13.11
N THR A 723 -23.36 -9.89 13.82
CA THR A 723 -21.91 -10.10 13.67
C THR A 723 -21.33 -11.09 14.67
N GLY A 724 -22.07 -11.41 15.73
CA GLY A 724 -21.60 -12.23 16.85
C GLY A 724 -20.54 -11.57 17.73
N ARG A 725 -20.11 -10.34 17.44
CA ARG A 725 -19.03 -9.62 18.13
C ARG A 725 -19.53 -8.93 19.39
N TYR A 726 -18.73 -8.86 20.45
CA TYR A 726 -19.04 -7.97 21.58
C TYR A 726 -19.02 -6.50 21.15
N LYS A 727 -20.03 -5.73 21.57
CA LYS A 727 -20.06 -4.29 21.32
C LYS A 727 -18.89 -3.59 22.03
N LYS A 728 -18.11 -2.84 21.25
CA LYS A 728 -16.97 -2.07 21.76
C LYS A 728 -17.44 -0.82 22.48
N LYS A 729 -16.90 -0.57 23.66
CA LYS A 729 -17.16 0.59 24.50
C LYS A 729 -15.89 1.40 24.70
N LYS A 730 -16.06 2.69 24.95
CA LYS A 730 -14.98 3.64 25.21
C LYS A 730 -14.87 3.88 26.72
N PHE A 731 -13.66 3.78 27.26
CA PHE A 731 -13.37 4.00 28.67
C PHE A 731 -12.34 5.12 28.82
N GLY A 732 -12.64 6.15 29.61
CA GLY A 732 -11.72 7.26 29.84
C GLY A 732 -10.47 6.88 30.65
N GLY A 733 -9.59 7.85 30.86
CA GLY A 733 -8.29 7.65 31.53
C GLY A 733 -8.35 7.03 32.93
N TRP A 734 -9.47 7.15 33.66
CA TRP A 734 -9.68 6.49 34.96
C TRP A 734 -9.52 4.96 34.89
N PHE A 735 -9.78 4.35 33.73
CA PHE A 735 -9.66 2.92 33.52
C PHE A 735 -8.21 2.43 33.62
N PHE A 736 -7.23 3.34 33.51
CA PHE A 736 -5.82 3.02 33.75
C PHE A 736 -5.59 2.54 35.19
N SER A 737 -6.29 3.10 36.18
CA SER A 737 -6.24 2.62 37.57
C SER A 737 -6.86 1.25 37.73
N ALA A 738 -7.94 0.96 36.99
CA ALA A 738 -8.54 -0.38 36.94
C ALA A 738 -7.56 -1.41 36.35
N PHE A 739 -6.82 -1.05 35.30
CA PHE A 739 -5.74 -1.91 34.79
C PHE A 739 -4.65 -2.15 35.82
N LYS A 740 -4.23 -1.15 36.62
CA LYS A 740 -3.21 -1.36 37.65
C LYS A 740 -3.66 -2.37 38.70
N LEU A 741 -4.92 -2.26 39.15
CA LEU A 741 -5.52 -3.22 40.08
C LEU A 741 -5.62 -4.62 39.44
N LEU A 742 -6.09 -4.69 38.20
CA LEU A 742 -6.23 -5.98 37.52
C LEU A 742 -4.85 -6.65 37.31
N ALA A 743 -3.82 -5.89 36.93
CA ALA A 743 -2.47 -6.40 36.75
C ALA A 743 -1.86 -6.97 38.04
N SER A 744 -2.17 -6.42 39.22
CA SER A 744 -1.69 -6.97 40.50
C SER A 744 -2.40 -8.26 40.91
N LEU A 745 -3.59 -8.51 40.36
CA LEU A 745 -4.39 -9.73 40.60
C LEU A 745 -4.01 -10.91 39.69
N LYS A 746 -2.88 -10.83 38.95
CA LYS A 746 -2.41 -11.92 38.07
C LYS A 746 -2.25 -13.28 38.78
N GLY A 747 -2.05 -13.29 40.10
CA GLY A 747 -1.99 -14.51 40.91
C GLY A 747 -3.30 -15.30 40.96
N LEU A 748 -4.43 -14.68 40.64
CA LEU A 748 -5.73 -15.35 40.54
C LEU A 748 -5.85 -16.20 39.27
N ARG A 749 -5.07 -15.91 38.22
CA ARG A 749 -5.14 -16.60 36.93
C ARG A 749 -5.07 -18.11 37.09
N GLY A 750 -6.06 -18.82 36.55
CA GLY A 750 -6.13 -20.29 36.61
C GLY A 750 -6.55 -20.87 37.96
N THR A 751 -6.83 -20.04 38.97
CA THR A 751 -7.42 -20.49 40.26
C THR A 751 -8.94 -20.53 40.19
N ALA A 752 -9.61 -21.10 41.19
CA ALA A 752 -11.08 -21.08 41.28
C ALA A 752 -11.66 -19.66 41.38
N LEU A 753 -10.86 -18.67 41.80
CA LEU A 753 -11.23 -17.26 41.91
C LEU A 753 -11.02 -16.48 40.60
N ASP A 754 -10.54 -17.14 39.54
CA ASP A 754 -10.41 -16.56 38.20
C ASP A 754 -11.78 -16.48 37.51
N VAL A 755 -12.51 -15.38 37.74
CA VAL A 755 -13.83 -15.15 37.11
C VAL A 755 -13.75 -15.12 35.58
N PHE A 756 -12.62 -14.70 35.01
CA PHE A 756 -12.41 -14.67 33.57
C PHE A 756 -12.10 -16.07 33.03
N GLY A 757 -11.44 -16.90 33.84
CA GLY A 757 -11.09 -18.28 33.52
C GLY A 757 -12.27 -19.17 33.17
N TYR A 758 -13.50 -18.82 33.54
CA TYR A 758 -14.71 -19.58 33.19
C TYR A 758 -15.19 -19.34 31.75
N PHE A 759 -14.76 -18.26 31.09
CA PHE A 759 -15.17 -17.97 29.71
C PHE A 759 -14.65 -19.02 28.72
N PRO A 760 -15.42 -19.36 27.66
CA PRO A 760 -15.03 -20.37 26.68
C PRO A 760 -13.64 -20.17 26.06
N HIS A 761 -13.27 -18.93 25.72
CA HIS A 761 -11.95 -18.64 25.15
C HIS A 761 -10.80 -18.94 26.13
N ARG A 762 -10.96 -18.71 27.43
CA ARG A 762 -9.91 -19.01 28.42
C ARG A 762 -9.73 -20.51 28.62
N LYS A 763 -10.83 -21.27 28.56
CA LYS A 763 -10.76 -22.74 28.55
C LYS A 763 -10.05 -23.24 27.28
N MET A 764 -10.38 -22.67 26.12
CA MET A 764 -9.74 -23.02 24.84
C MET A 764 -8.24 -22.71 24.85
N GLU A 765 -7.81 -21.53 25.33
CA GLU A 765 -6.38 -21.16 25.38
C GLU A 765 -5.57 -22.09 26.28
N ARG A 766 -6.12 -22.51 27.43
CA ARG A 766 -5.47 -23.52 28.29
C ARG A 766 -5.41 -24.89 27.63
N GLN A 767 -6.44 -25.27 26.88
CA GLN A 767 -6.43 -26.52 26.11
C GLN A 767 -5.36 -26.50 25.01
N LEU A 768 -5.21 -25.38 24.30
CA LEU A 768 -4.18 -25.23 23.26
C LEU A 768 -2.75 -25.44 23.79
N ILE A 769 -2.47 -25.07 25.04
CA ILE A 769 -1.17 -25.32 25.68
C ILE A 769 -0.95 -26.83 25.83
N ALA A 770 -1.95 -27.55 26.37
CA ALA A 770 -1.86 -28.99 26.59
C ALA A 770 -1.80 -29.76 25.27
N ASP A 771 -2.59 -29.35 24.27
CA ASP A 771 -2.57 -29.91 22.93
C ASP A 771 -1.19 -29.73 22.28
N TYR A 772 -0.60 -28.53 22.39
CA TYR A 772 0.73 -28.25 21.83
C TYR A 772 1.82 -29.08 22.48
N GLU A 773 1.84 -29.20 23.81
CA GLU A 773 2.81 -30.05 24.52
C GLU A 773 2.72 -31.51 24.09
N LYS A 774 1.49 -32.01 23.92
CA LYS A 774 1.24 -33.36 23.41
C LYS A 774 1.73 -33.52 21.97
N THR A 775 1.42 -32.57 21.09
CA THR A 775 1.86 -32.57 19.70
C THR A 775 3.38 -32.56 19.61
N ILE A 776 4.08 -31.69 20.36
CA ILE A 776 5.56 -31.67 20.38
C ILE A 776 6.10 -33.00 20.91
N GLY A 777 5.52 -33.58 21.96
CA GLY A 777 5.92 -34.92 22.44
C GLY A 777 5.85 -35.97 21.34
N MET A 778 4.75 -36.03 20.59
CA MET A 778 4.59 -36.96 19.45
C MET A 778 5.59 -36.69 18.32
N LEU A 779 5.91 -35.42 18.02
CA LEU A 779 6.90 -35.08 17.00
C LEU A 779 8.31 -35.54 17.38
N LEU A 780 8.65 -35.51 18.67
CA LEU A 780 9.96 -35.93 19.15
C LEU A 780 10.15 -37.45 19.14
N GLU A 781 9.08 -38.23 19.31
CA GLU A 781 9.14 -39.71 19.29
C GLU A 781 9.56 -40.25 17.91
N ASP A 782 9.06 -39.64 16.83
CA ASP A 782 9.28 -40.09 15.44
C ASP A 782 10.11 -39.09 14.61
N LEU A 783 10.89 -38.20 15.25
CA LEU A 783 11.68 -37.19 14.54
C LEU A 783 12.76 -37.87 13.67
N SER A 784 12.87 -37.44 12.41
CA SER A 784 13.88 -37.87 11.45
C SER A 784 14.35 -36.70 10.60
N LYS A 785 15.38 -36.90 9.76
CA LYS A 785 15.86 -35.85 8.86
C LYS A 785 14.86 -35.55 7.75
N GLU A 786 14.09 -36.55 7.36
CA GLU A 786 13.11 -36.50 6.26
C GLU A 786 11.83 -35.73 6.66
N ASN A 787 11.41 -35.83 7.92
CA ASN A 787 10.20 -35.16 8.42
C ASN A 787 10.47 -33.89 9.23
N HIS A 788 11.74 -33.53 9.46
CA HIS A 788 12.15 -32.38 10.26
C HIS A 788 11.51 -31.06 9.79
N ALA A 789 11.52 -30.79 8.48
CA ALA A 789 10.92 -29.56 7.93
C ALA A 789 9.41 -29.46 8.23
N VAL A 790 8.69 -30.58 8.17
CA VAL A 790 7.26 -30.65 8.51
C VAL A 790 7.06 -30.47 10.02
N ALA A 791 7.92 -31.05 10.86
CA ALA A 791 7.89 -30.84 12.31
C ALA A 791 8.06 -29.37 12.68
N VAL A 792 8.98 -28.65 12.03
CA VAL A 792 9.17 -27.20 12.20
C VAL A 792 7.90 -26.45 11.83
N GLU A 793 7.24 -26.82 10.73
CA GLU A 793 6.00 -26.18 10.30
C GLU A 793 4.85 -26.42 11.29
N ILE A 794 4.70 -27.65 11.80
CA ILE A 794 3.71 -27.99 12.83
C ILE A 794 3.97 -27.19 14.12
N ALA A 795 5.21 -27.19 14.60
CA ALA A 795 5.60 -26.41 15.78
C ALA A 795 5.36 -24.90 15.61
N SER A 796 5.30 -24.42 14.36
CA SER A 796 5.07 -23.02 14.00
C SER A 796 3.60 -22.62 13.85
N LEU A 797 2.66 -23.57 13.87
CA LEU A 797 1.22 -23.29 13.72
C LEU A 797 0.63 -22.26 14.70
N PRO A 798 1.07 -22.14 15.97
CA PRO A 798 0.57 -21.09 16.85
C PRO A 798 0.85 -19.68 16.33
N GLU A 799 1.73 -19.49 15.35
CA GLU A 799 1.90 -18.22 14.65
C GLU A 799 0.59 -17.71 14.04
N ILE A 800 -0.20 -18.61 13.45
CA ILE A 800 -1.46 -18.31 12.75
C ILE A 800 -2.53 -17.83 13.74
N ILE A 801 -2.54 -18.40 14.96
CA ILE A 801 -3.51 -18.08 16.01
C ILE A 801 -3.30 -16.64 16.49
N ARG A 802 -4.15 -15.71 16.05
CA ARG A 802 -4.05 -14.27 16.33
C ARG A 802 -5.41 -13.67 16.61
N GLY A 803 -5.42 -12.53 17.30
CA GLY A 803 -6.62 -11.71 17.49
C GLY A 803 -7.38 -12.05 18.78
N TYR A 804 -8.61 -11.59 18.84
CA TYR A 804 -9.47 -11.65 20.04
C TYR A 804 -10.88 -12.07 19.65
N ASP A 805 -11.58 -12.76 20.56
CA ASP A 805 -12.97 -13.22 20.38
C ASP A 805 -13.13 -13.99 19.05
N VAL A 806 -14.24 -13.78 18.32
CA VAL A 806 -14.55 -14.42 17.03
C VAL A 806 -13.43 -14.30 15.97
N VAL A 807 -12.56 -13.29 16.06
CA VAL A 807 -11.41 -13.16 15.15
C VAL A 807 -10.40 -14.27 15.44
N LYS A 808 -10.16 -14.57 16.72
CA LYS A 808 -9.27 -15.66 17.14
C LYS A 808 -9.86 -17.02 16.79
N ASP A 809 -11.18 -17.21 16.92
CA ASP A 809 -11.84 -18.49 16.57
C ASP A 809 -11.61 -18.88 15.12
N ARG A 810 -11.69 -17.90 14.21
CA ARG A 810 -11.38 -18.11 12.78
C ARG A 810 -9.96 -18.63 12.59
N PHE A 811 -8.97 -18.00 13.23
CA PHE A 811 -7.56 -18.39 13.11
C PHE A 811 -7.23 -19.70 13.83
N ILE A 812 -7.92 -20.03 14.92
CA ILE A 812 -7.80 -21.36 15.57
C ILE A 812 -8.30 -22.45 14.62
N LYS A 813 -9.45 -22.23 13.97
CA LYS A 813 -9.98 -23.18 13.00
C LYS A 813 -9.00 -23.38 11.85
N GLU A 814 -8.48 -22.30 11.27
CA GLU A 814 -7.47 -22.34 10.21
C GLU A 814 -6.21 -23.11 10.64
N ALA A 815 -5.71 -22.85 11.86
CA ALA A 815 -4.55 -23.54 12.40
C ALA A 815 -4.79 -25.05 12.58
N LYS A 816 -5.97 -25.46 13.08
CA LYS A 816 -6.35 -26.88 13.25
C LYS A 816 -6.53 -27.59 11.92
N ASP A 817 -7.14 -26.94 10.94
CA ASP A 817 -7.31 -27.48 9.59
C ASP A 817 -5.94 -27.71 8.92
N LYS A 818 -4.96 -26.82 9.19
CA LYS A 818 -3.58 -26.97 8.72
C LYS A 818 -2.80 -28.04 9.51
N GLU A 819 -2.99 -28.10 10.83
CA GLU A 819 -2.41 -29.12 11.71
C GLU A 819 -2.77 -30.53 11.24
N ALA A 820 -4.04 -30.79 10.95
CA ALA A 820 -4.50 -32.10 10.49
C ALA A 820 -3.76 -32.56 9.22
N LYS A 821 -3.56 -31.65 8.25
CA LYS A 821 -2.84 -31.94 7.00
C LYS A 821 -1.35 -32.17 7.22
N LEU A 822 -0.71 -31.35 8.04
CA LEU A 822 0.73 -31.47 8.32
C LEU A 822 1.04 -32.72 9.15
N MET A 823 0.17 -33.10 10.09
CA MET A 823 0.33 -34.33 10.87
C MET A 823 0.25 -35.58 9.99
N GLU A 824 -0.53 -35.55 8.90
CA GLU A 824 -0.55 -36.63 7.90
C GLU A 824 0.76 -36.67 7.10
N GLN A 825 1.26 -35.52 6.67
CA GLN A 825 2.56 -35.40 5.99
C GLN A 825 3.74 -35.79 6.88
N PHE A 826 3.68 -35.53 8.18
CA PHE A 826 4.73 -35.91 9.11
C PHE A 826 4.86 -37.44 9.24
N LYS A 827 3.72 -38.16 9.22
CA LYS A 827 3.68 -39.62 9.25
C LYS A 827 4.06 -40.26 7.92
N ASN A 828 3.70 -39.61 6.82
CA ASN A 828 3.99 -40.05 5.46
C ASN A 828 4.77 -38.96 4.71
N PRO A 829 6.06 -38.75 5.03
CA PRO A 829 6.83 -37.68 4.41
C PRO A 829 6.86 -37.88 2.89
N PRO A 830 6.49 -36.86 2.09
CA PRO A 830 6.61 -36.95 0.65
C PRO A 830 8.08 -37.18 0.27
N PRO A 831 8.38 -37.91 -0.82
CA PRO A 831 9.75 -38.05 -1.30
C PRO A 831 10.35 -36.65 -1.51
N PRO A 832 11.66 -36.46 -1.26
CA PRO A 832 12.28 -35.13 -1.29
C PRO A 832 11.99 -34.46 -2.62
N THR A 833 11.10 -33.48 -2.60
CA THR A 833 10.83 -32.63 -3.76
C THR A 833 12.12 -31.89 -4.06
N GLN A 834 12.66 -32.10 -5.27
CA GLN A 834 13.62 -31.16 -5.84
C GLN A 834 13.04 -29.77 -5.64
N GLN A 835 13.78 -28.92 -4.93
CA GLN A 835 13.42 -27.52 -4.68
C GLN A 835 12.75 -26.95 -5.93
N ASP A 836 11.48 -26.60 -5.77
CA ASP A 836 10.68 -25.97 -6.80
C ASP A 836 11.33 -24.61 -7.12
N LYS A 837 12.25 -24.62 -8.09
CA LYS A 837 12.93 -23.44 -8.64
C LYS A 837 11.99 -22.62 -9.53
N THR A 838 10.70 -22.93 -9.53
CA THR A 838 9.68 -22.27 -10.35
C THR A 838 8.56 -21.72 -9.48
N GLY A 839 8.91 -20.75 -8.62
CA GLY A 839 7.94 -19.81 -8.06
C GLY A 839 7.42 -18.84 -9.12
N VAL A 840 6.69 -19.36 -10.11
CA VAL A 840 5.84 -18.56 -11.02
C VAL A 840 4.46 -19.21 -11.01
N GLN A 841 3.66 -18.89 -9.98
CA GLN A 841 2.22 -19.05 -10.11
C GLN A 841 1.71 -17.91 -10.97
N TYR A 842 1.41 -18.22 -12.23
CA TYR A 842 0.58 -17.36 -13.05
C TYR A 842 -0.75 -17.18 -12.32
N ALA A 843 -1.05 -15.95 -11.89
CA ALA A 843 -2.41 -15.55 -11.63
C ALA A 843 -3.15 -15.64 -12.97
N ASN A 844 -3.91 -16.71 -13.18
CA ASN A 844 -4.91 -16.78 -14.23
C ASN A 844 -5.96 -15.71 -13.92
N ALA A 845 -5.74 -14.50 -14.41
CA ALA A 845 -6.78 -13.51 -14.60
C ALA A 845 -7.45 -13.80 -15.94
N SER A 846 -8.47 -14.66 -15.88
CA SER A 846 -9.58 -14.69 -16.84
C SER A 846 -10.78 -13.98 -16.22
#